data_AF-A0A8S9B754-F1
#
_entry.id   AF-A0A8S9B754-F1
#
_cell.length_a   1.000
_cell.length_b   1.000
_cell.length_c   1.000
_cell.angle_alpha   90.00
_cell.angle_beta   90.00
_cell.angle_gamma   90.00
#
_symmetry.space_group_name_H-M   'P 1'
#
loop_
_entity.id
_entity.type
_entity.pdbx_description
1 polymer ?
#
loop_
_entity_poly.entity_id
_entity_poly.type
_entity_poly.pdbx_seq_one_letter_code
_entity_poly.pdbx_strand_id
1 'polypeptide(L)'
;MRHFFRVICFLVTFCGSFRSTSALPATPEIEEAYPSYDYGIDRSLFVKRQASNFYVTTGIQTGSGPDGSTPLRLEVRDLENDPTTWTLYILGLDLLQYTPQTEMLSWYQITGIHGRPFVTFDNVPPLSRNRQNGYCSHVSILFPTWHRPYLALYEQVLYGIIQQIAQQYPAGPTRDQYVAAAKNFRIPYWDWAAVPPSGESVLPASVAGSPFVVVDGPAGSQTIANPLWSYQFKPLDPSQLPDPPFNKFPQTLRYPTTNDSSAISQNNLVAQQLDNNSPSFRSRLYNLFTNYHDYTTFSNEAWIQNNAPSNYDSIESVHDQIHGLVGSGGQMSFIDYSAFDPIFWLHHAMIDRCFAMWQVLNPDSYVVPEPAKYNTYTESAGQIEDMNTPLQPFHTDTSGHFWTSESVRNTETFGYAYPETVENNGVDVTNQVIVAINTLYGPAANSPARPKVRSLEKRQSKDLNSPNLSTEWIANIQVQKYALNAPFFIHIFLGPFNPDPFSWSFDPNLAGTQAIFVKAASSIPASCNCDLDKMVAATIPLTDSLKKHIASGALRSLNVSDVTPFLTDNLSYRISLTNDMAVRNEDVPSLKVSIVSVDVETPQTDSELPVWKEAYEHINLISDKFYAIVAGVGPGTGRSVAVRFSEAYPVVLLARSPESYKDVVAEINKGGRKAIGITADATDEFALKSAFETIEKEFPDLKLAAAIYNVRPNSRPSRKPFLELTPADLDTSLKGNIHGLFNFGQSVVPLLLESVESSPHPPTLLVTGATASIRGSKLWSVIAAGKSGQRILTQSLAREFGPQGVHVAHAIIDGGIDVPDASHYPRNDETPKGKISPYAIAESYWFLHTQHKSAFTQEIDLRPFVEKF
;
A
#
# COMPACT_ATOMS: atom_id res chain seq x y z
N MET A 1 -11.98 39.02 -33.49
CA MET A 1 -11.95 40.50 -33.52
C MET A 1 -12.16 41.03 -32.11
N ARG A 2 -11.19 41.83 -31.61
CA ARG A 2 -11.19 42.88 -30.54
C ARG A 2 -12.30 42.82 -29.46
N HIS A 3 -12.02 42.50 -28.19
CA HIS A 3 -11.56 43.38 -27.08
C HIS A 3 -12.47 44.59 -26.71
N PHE A 4 -13.10 44.46 -25.52
CA PHE A 4 -13.05 45.40 -24.37
C PHE A 4 -14.04 46.59 -24.20
N PHE A 5 -14.41 46.78 -22.91
CA PHE A 5 -15.02 47.92 -22.16
C PHE A 5 -16.57 48.04 -22.04
N ARG A 6 -17.23 48.46 -20.92
CA ARG A 6 -17.01 48.61 -19.45
C ARG A 6 -18.22 49.39 -18.83
N VAL A 7 -18.60 49.13 -17.55
CA VAL A 7 -19.33 49.99 -16.53
C VAL A 7 -20.84 50.28 -16.81
N ILE A 8 -21.84 50.19 -15.90
CA ILE A 8 -22.05 50.86 -14.59
C ILE A 8 -23.08 50.13 -13.68
N CYS A 9 -22.79 50.25 -12.37
CA CYS A 9 -23.51 50.01 -11.11
C CYS A 9 -25.02 50.31 -10.99
N PHE A 10 -25.70 49.55 -10.12
CA PHE A 10 -26.41 49.97 -8.88
C PHE A 10 -27.66 49.11 -8.62
N LEU A 11 -27.65 48.29 -7.56
CA LEU A 11 -28.71 48.26 -6.53
C LEU A 11 -28.33 47.28 -5.40
N VAL A 12 -27.90 47.90 -4.30
CA VAL A 12 -27.86 47.39 -2.92
C VAL A 12 -29.33 47.18 -2.50
N THR A 13 -29.76 46.12 -1.82
CA THR A 13 -29.81 46.00 -0.34
C THR A 13 -30.54 44.69 0.00
N PHE A 14 -29.93 43.79 0.78
CA PHE A 14 -30.49 43.10 1.97
C PHE A 14 -29.50 42.01 2.41
N CYS A 15 -28.65 42.34 3.39
CA CYS A 15 -27.69 41.44 4.01
C CYS A 15 -28.14 41.20 5.45
N GLY A 16 -28.42 39.95 5.80
CA GLY A 16 -28.65 39.47 7.15
C GLY A 16 -27.56 38.47 7.55
N SER A 17 -26.58 38.96 8.30
CA SER A 17 -25.89 38.28 9.40
C SER A 17 -25.42 36.82 9.22
N PHE A 18 -24.26 36.61 8.60
CA PHE A 18 -23.34 35.56 9.03
C PHE A 18 -22.03 36.21 9.49
N ARG A 19 -21.74 36.03 10.79
CA ARG A 19 -20.50 36.47 11.42
C ARG A 19 -19.33 35.69 10.82
N SER A 20 -18.38 36.40 10.24
CA SER A 20 -17.04 35.90 9.95
C SER A 20 -16.31 35.61 11.27
N THR A 21 -16.01 34.36 11.54
CA THR A 21 -15.02 33.99 12.57
C THR A 21 -13.65 33.91 11.92
N SER A 22 -12.82 34.90 12.27
CA SER A 22 -11.35 34.91 12.33
C SER A 22 -10.56 34.31 11.16
N ALA A 23 -9.93 35.21 10.40
CA ALA A 23 -8.69 34.92 9.70
C ALA A 23 -7.65 34.35 10.69
N LEU A 24 -7.01 33.25 10.28
CA LEU A 24 -5.90 32.62 10.98
C LEU A 24 -4.73 33.61 11.10
N PRO A 25 -4.02 33.68 12.24
CA PRO A 25 -2.78 34.45 12.32
C PRO A 25 -1.76 33.82 11.37
N ALA A 26 -1.06 34.66 10.61
CA ALA A 26 0.17 34.25 9.93
C ALA A 26 1.15 33.67 10.96
N THR A 27 1.71 32.50 10.65
CA THR A 27 2.79 31.86 11.41
C THR A 27 4.00 32.80 11.46
N PRO A 28 4.57 33.10 12.63
CA PRO A 28 5.79 33.89 12.72
C PRO A 28 6.98 33.11 12.14
N GLU A 29 7.93 33.85 11.57
CA GLU A 29 9.22 33.38 11.08
C GLU A 29 9.97 32.58 12.16
N ILE A 30 10.60 31.47 11.77
CA ILE A 30 11.38 30.59 12.65
C ILE A 30 12.72 31.27 12.97
N GLU A 31 12.74 32.14 13.97
CA GLU A 31 13.95 32.62 14.64
C GLU A 31 13.82 32.40 16.16
N GLU A 32 14.06 31.15 16.58
CA GLU A 32 14.73 30.72 17.82
C GLU A 32 14.47 29.20 17.98
N ALA A 33 15.49 28.37 17.75
CA ALA A 33 15.41 26.96 18.09
C ALA A 33 15.33 26.84 19.62
N TYR A 34 14.21 26.36 20.14
CA TYR A 34 14.06 26.15 21.58
C TYR A 34 15.15 25.20 22.11
N PRO A 35 15.79 25.52 23.25
CA PRO A 35 16.88 24.70 23.78
C PRO A 35 16.34 23.43 24.45
N SER A 36 17.21 22.43 24.64
CA SER A 36 16.94 21.31 25.56
C SER A 36 17.00 21.76 27.03
N TYR A 37 16.38 21.03 27.95
CA TYR A 37 16.21 21.43 29.36
C TYR A 37 17.52 21.61 30.13
N ASP A 38 17.81 22.81 30.64
CA ASP A 38 19.04 23.06 31.41
C ASP A 38 18.87 22.66 32.89
N TYR A 39 19.55 21.60 33.28
CA TYR A 39 19.57 21.09 34.65
C TYR A 39 20.44 21.93 35.61
N GLY A 40 21.19 22.93 35.11
CA GLY A 40 22.14 23.73 35.91
C GLY A 40 23.40 22.95 36.32
N ILE A 41 23.61 21.76 35.74
CA ILE A 41 24.76 20.89 35.95
C ILE A 41 25.22 20.29 34.62
N ASP A 42 26.48 19.85 34.55
CA ASP A 42 27.01 19.18 33.36
C ASP A 42 26.24 17.90 33.08
N ARG A 43 25.53 17.86 31.94
CA ARG A 43 24.70 16.72 31.54
C ARG A 43 25.52 15.47 31.25
N SER A 44 26.82 15.60 30.96
CA SER A 44 27.73 14.46 30.80
C SER A 44 27.79 13.59 32.06
N LEU A 45 27.44 14.13 33.23
CA LEU A 45 27.37 13.39 34.48
C LEU A 45 26.21 12.37 34.53
N PHE A 46 25.17 12.55 33.72
CA PHE A 46 24.10 11.54 33.51
C PHE A 46 24.53 10.44 32.54
N VAL A 47 25.58 10.68 31.75
CA VAL A 47 26.12 9.78 30.73
C VAL A 47 27.29 8.99 31.31
N LYS A 48 26.99 8.02 32.19
CA LYS A 48 27.97 7.01 32.60
C LYS A 48 27.34 5.65 32.74
N ARG A 49 27.50 4.77 31.73
CA ARG A 49 27.41 3.30 31.89
C ARG A 49 28.24 2.59 30.82
N GLN A 50 29.43 2.12 31.20
CA GLN A 50 30.02 0.96 30.52
C GLN A 50 29.21 -0.25 30.95
N ALA A 51 28.60 -0.94 29.99
CA ALA A 51 28.11 -2.30 30.23
C ALA A 51 29.32 -3.24 30.34
N SER A 52 29.21 -4.22 31.22
CA SER A 52 29.90 -5.51 31.12
C SER A 52 29.74 -6.12 29.71
N ASN A 53 30.45 -7.21 29.40
CA ASN A 53 30.50 -7.89 28.08
C ASN A 53 29.29 -7.67 27.12
N PHE A 54 28.03 -7.86 27.57
CA PHE A 54 26.79 -7.54 26.84
C PHE A 54 25.81 -6.74 27.71
N TYR A 55 24.97 -5.90 27.08
CA TYR A 55 23.90 -5.16 27.75
C TYR A 55 22.63 -6.00 27.88
N VAL A 56 22.22 -6.25 29.13
CA VAL A 56 21.06 -7.09 29.42
C VAL A 56 19.75 -6.30 29.31
N THR A 57 18.85 -6.74 28.44
CA THR A 57 17.49 -6.19 28.30
C THR A 57 16.56 -6.95 29.23
N THR A 58 16.39 -6.48 30.47
CA THR A 58 15.48 -7.07 31.45
C THR A 58 14.10 -6.41 31.46
N GLY A 59 13.91 -5.26 30.80
CA GLY A 59 12.77 -4.40 31.07
C GLY A 59 12.83 -3.82 32.49
N ILE A 60 11.71 -3.27 32.99
CA ILE A 60 11.65 -2.64 34.31
C ILE A 60 11.05 -3.62 35.32
N GLN A 61 11.91 -4.23 36.13
CA GLN A 61 11.53 -5.24 37.12
C GLN A 61 11.07 -4.65 38.48
N THR A 62 10.91 -3.32 38.55
CA THR A 62 10.54 -2.60 39.76
C THR A 62 9.27 -1.78 39.56
N GLY A 63 8.60 -1.47 40.67
CA GLY A 63 7.34 -0.72 40.69
C GLY A 63 6.18 -1.57 41.16
N SER A 64 5.02 -0.95 41.33
CA SER A 64 3.76 -1.61 41.64
C SER A 64 2.63 -0.82 41.00
N GLY A 65 1.77 -1.50 40.25
CA GLY A 65 0.54 -0.95 39.69
C GLY A 65 -0.44 -0.50 40.78
N PRO A 66 -1.55 0.16 40.40
CA PRO A 66 -2.48 0.80 41.33
C PRO A 66 -2.97 -0.10 42.48
N ASP A 67 -3.14 -1.40 42.23
CA ASP A 67 -3.62 -2.39 43.19
C ASP A 67 -2.55 -3.41 43.62
N GLY A 68 -1.26 -3.09 43.42
CA GLY A 68 -0.14 -4.01 43.65
C GLY A 68 0.16 -4.95 42.48
N SER A 69 -0.54 -4.79 41.36
CA SER A 69 -0.35 -5.53 40.11
C SER A 69 0.90 -5.10 39.33
N THR A 70 1.16 -5.74 38.19
CA THR A 70 2.20 -5.31 37.24
C THR A 70 1.94 -3.88 36.76
N PRO A 71 2.94 -2.98 36.74
CA PRO A 71 2.76 -1.61 36.25
C PRO A 71 2.28 -1.54 34.79
N LEU A 72 1.43 -0.56 34.49
CA LEU A 72 0.71 -0.48 33.22
C LEU A 72 1.38 0.50 32.26
N ARG A 73 1.54 0.13 31.00
CA ARG A 73 1.68 1.10 29.90
C ARG A 73 0.30 1.72 29.67
N LEU A 74 0.19 3.05 29.78
CA LEU A 74 -1.07 3.77 29.65
C LEU A 74 -1.22 4.38 28.25
N GLU A 75 -2.46 4.69 27.84
CA GLU A 75 -2.66 5.50 26.63
C GLU A 75 -2.04 6.89 26.86
N VAL A 76 -1.46 7.48 25.82
CA VAL A 76 -0.68 8.72 25.95
C VAL A 76 -1.46 9.88 26.57
N ARG A 77 -2.73 10.07 26.21
CA ARG A 77 -3.60 11.11 26.80
C ARG A 77 -3.99 10.78 28.24
N ASP A 78 -4.06 9.49 28.62
CA ASP A 78 -4.25 9.10 30.02
C ASP A 78 -3.00 9.42 30.85
N LEU A 79 -1.79 9.21 30.29
CA LEU A 79 -0.54 9.59 30.95
C LEU A 79 -0.40 11.12 31.09
N GLU A 80 -0.86 11.89 30.10
CA GLU A 80 -0.90 13.36 30.15
C GLU A 80 -1.72 13.90 31.32
N ASN A 81 -2.73 13.16 31.78
CA ASN A 81 -3.54 13.51 32.94
C ASN A 81 -2.78 13.36 34.28
N ASP A 82 -1.62 12.70 34.30
CA ASP A 82 -0.66 12.72 35.42
C ASP A 82 0.51 13.67 35.11
N PRO A 83 0.44 14.94 35.56
CA PRO A 83 1.47 15.93 35.23
C PRO A 83 2.85 15.58 35.80
N THR A 84 2.92 14.76 36.86
CA THR A 84 4.20 14.35 37.46
C THR A 84 4.92 13.38 36.54
N THR A 85 4.23 12.31 36.16
CA THR A 85 4.78 11.27 35.30
C THR A 85 5.00 11.79 33.88
N TRP A 86 4.09 12.63 33.38
CA TRP A 86 4.24 13.31 32.09
C TRP A 86 5.49 14.20 32.05
N THR A 87 5.73 15.00 33.09
CA THR A 87 6.94 15.85 33.16
C THR A 87 8.22 15.00 33.14
N LEU A 88 8.25 13.89 33.89
CA LEU A 88 9.38 12.96 33.85
C LEU A 88 9.58 12.34 32.47
N TYR A 89 8.49 11.96 31.79
CA TYR A 89 8.55 11.40 30.46
C TYR A 89 9.18 12.39 29.46
N ILE A 90 8.69 13.63 29.41
CA ILE A 90 9.20 14.67 28.52
C ILE A 90 10.68 14.98 28.81
N LEU A 91 11.05 15.17 30.08
CA LEU A 91 12.44 15.44 30.45
C LEU A 91 13.37 14.24 30.15
N GLY A 92 12.87 13.01 30.35
CA GLY A 92 13.57 11.78 30.04
C GLY A 92 13.85 11.63 28.55
N LEU A 93 12.85 11.90 27.71
CA LEU A 93 13.00 11.88 26.25
C LEU A 93 13.98 12.94 25.76
N ASP A 94 13.87 14.19 26.24
CA ASP A 94 14.81 15.26 25.87
C ASP A 94 16.26 14.85 26.20
N LEU A 95 16.50 14.29 27.38
CA LEU A 95 17.83 13.86 27.79
C LEU A 95 18.32 12.62 27.01
N LEU A 96 17.44 11.66 26.69
CA LEU A 96 17.77 10.52 25.84
C LEU A 96 18.17 10.96 24.42
N GLN A 97 17.43 11.91 23.83
CA GLN A 97 17.72 12.49 22.52
C GLN A 97 18.92 13.46 22.54
N TYR A 98 19.29 13.98 23.71
CA TYR A 98 20.50 14.78 23.89
C TYR A 98 21.76 13.93 23.99
N THR A 99 21.65 12.68 24.44
CA THR A 99 22.79 11.77 24.63
C THR A 99 23.61 11.66 23.33
N PRO A 100 24.96 11.76 23.38
CA PRO A 100 25.79 11.77 22.17
C PRO A 100 25.55 10.56 21.28
N GLN A 101 25.44 10.76 19.96
CA GLN A 101 25.11 9.70 18.99
C GLN A 101 26.13 8.55 18.94
N THR A 102 27.31 8.75 19.51
CA THR A 102 28.37 7.74 19.62
C THR A 102 28.16 6.77 20.79
N GLU A 103 27.33 7.13 21.76
CA GLU A 103 27.04 6.27 22.91
C GLU A 103 26.06 5.17 22.50
N MET A 104 26.38 3.91 22.83
CA MET A 104 25.59 2.73 22.44
C MET A 104 24.12 2.81 22.87
N LEU A 105 23.84 3.41 24.03
CA LEU A 105 22.47 3.56 24.55
C LEU A 105 21.87 4.94 24.28
N SER A 106 22.45 5.72 23.34
CA SER A 106 21.83 6.96 22.87
C SER A 106 20.57 6.68 22.06
N TRP A 107 19.70 7.69 21.91
CA TRP A 107 18.59 7.65 20.96
C TRP A 107 19.06 7.12 19.60
N TYR A 108 20.08 7.73 19.02
CA TYR A 108 20.58 7.42 17.68
C TYR A 108 20.97 5.94 17.50
N GLN A 109 21.69 5.37 18.47
CA GLN A 109 22.15 3.97 18.39
C GLN A 109 21.01 2.99 18.62
N ILE A 110 20.12 3.27 19.59
CA ILE A 110 18.94 2.43 19.85
C ILE A 110 18.02 2.44 18.63
N THR A 111 17.68 3.63 18.08
CA THR A 111 16.84 3.73 16.88
C THR A 111 17.50 3.09 15.66
N GLY A 112 18.84 3.13 15.61
CA GLY A 112 19.62 2.51 14.55
C GLY A 112 19.60 0.97 14.53
N ILE A 113 19.13 0.30 15.59
CA ILE A 113 18.92 -1.16 15.60
C ILE A 113 17.89 -1.55 14.54
N HIS A 114 16.82 -0.76 14.40
CA HIS A 114 15.74 -1.05 13.46
C HIS A 114 16.21 -1.05 12.01
N GLY A 115 17.13 -0.15 11.65
CA GLY A 115 17.47 0.13 10.26
C GLY A 115 18.85 0.77 10.11
N ARG A 116 18.89 1.92 9.45
CA ARG A 116 20.11 2.68 9.26
C ARG A 116 20.68 3.14 10.60
N PRO A 117 22.01 3.16 10.78
CA PRO A 117 23.02 3.07 9.73
C PRO A 117 23.59 1.66 9.45
N PHE A 118 22.90 0.58 9.85
CA PHE A 118 23.35 -0.80 9.67
C PHE A 118 24.67 -1.12 10.39
N VAL A 119 24.83 -0.57 11.59
CA VAL A 119 25.99 -0.78 12.46
C VAL A 119 25.71 -1.88 13.48
N THR A 120 26.78 -2.53 13.91
CA THR A 120 26.69 -3.59 14.94
C THR A 120 26.28 -2.99 16.27
N PHE A 121 25.19 -3.50 16.83
CA PHE A 121 24.74 -3.17 18.18
C PHE A 121 25.14 -4.29 19.16
N ASP A 122 25.64 -3.89 20.33
CA ASP A 122 25.99 -4.79 21.46
C ASP A 122 26.77 -6.06 21.06
N ASN A 123 27.78 -5.89 20.19
CA ASN A 123 28.65 -6.96 19.69
C ASN A 123 27.95 -8.09 18.89
N VAL A 124 26.79 -7.83 18.28
CA VAL A 124 26.09 -8.79 17.41
C VAL A 124 26.36 -8.48 15.93
N PRO A 125 27.37 -9.08 15.27
CA PRO A 125 27.75 -8.72 13.90
C PRO A 125 26.74 -9.22 12.86
N PRO A 126 26.74 -8.64 11.65
CA PRO A 126 25.86 -9.09 10.58
C PRO A 126 26.29 -10.44 10.02
N LEU A 127 25.32 -11.20 9.49
CA LEU A 127 25.64 -12.34 8.64
C LEU A 127 26.38 -11.89 7.36
N SER A 128 27.13 -12.83 6.78
CA SER A 128 27.80 -12.62 5.48
C SER A 128 26.76 -12.22 4.42
N ARG A 129 26.98 -11.09 3.74
CA ARG A 129 26.07 -10.44 2.76
C ARG A 129 24.86 -9.68 3.34
N ASN A 130 24.67 -9.65 4.66
CA ASN A 130 23.54 -8.96 5.29
C ASN A 130 23.85 -7.55 5.81
N ARG A 131 25.05 -7.03 5.56
CA ARG A 131 25.56 -5.74 6.07
C ARG A 131 24.76 -4.49 5.67
N GLN A 132 23.80 -4.62 4.76
CA GLN A 132 22.95 -3.52 4.26
C GLN A 132 21.50 -3.64 4.75
N ASN A 133 21.27 -4.24 5.91
CA ASN A 133 19.95 -4.42 6.51
C ASN A 133 19.92 -3.93 7.96
N GLY A 134 18.74 -3.59 8.48
CA GLY A 134 18.53 -3.46 9.92
C GLY A 134 18.26 -4.82 10.58
N TYR A 135 18.19 -4.83 11.91
CA TYR A 135 17.87 -6.05 12.67
C TYR A 135 16.38 -6.38 12.66
N CYS A 136 15.50 -5.41 12.36
CA CYS A 136 14.05 -5.58 12.48
C CYS A 136 13.50 -6.72 11.60
N SER A 137 12.61 -7.53 12.17
CA SER A 137 11.84 -8.54 11.45
C SER A 137 10.56 -7.91 10.88
N HIS A 138 10.41 -7.96 9.55
CA HIS A 138 9.20 -7.55 8.82
C HIS A 138 8.85 -8.60 7.78
N VAL A 139 7.56 -8.74 7.46
CA VAL A 139 7.01 -9.82 6.64
C VAL A 139 7.47 -11.17 7.18
N SER A 140 7.39 -11.30 8.50
CA SER A 140 7.96 -12.40 9.28
C SER A 140 7.07 -12.69 10.48
N ILE A 141 6.91 -13.97 10.79
CA ILE A 141 6.27 -14.47 12.01
C ILE A 141 6.93 -13.96 13.30
N LEU A 142 8.15 -13.44 13.24
CA LEU A 142 8.82 -12.84 14.38
C LEU A 142 8.43 -11.38 14.62
N PHE A 143 7.71 -10.73 13.69
CA PHE A 143 7.38 -9.28 13.73
C PHE A 143 6.87 -8.82 15.10
N PRO A 144 5.76 -9.36 15.68
CA PRO A 144 5.27 -8.88 16.98
C PRO A 144 6.26 -9.16 18.12
N THR A 145 6.94 -10.31 18.06
CA THR A 145 7.81 -10.78 19.14
C THR A 145 9.17 -10.10 19.16
N TRP A 146 9.70 -9.69 18.02
CA TRP A 146 10.98 -8.98 17.90
C TRP A 146 10.88 -7.53 18.41
N HIS A 147 9.76 -6.86 18.12
CA HIS A 147 9.53 -5.49 18.57
C HIS A 147 9.29 -5.37 20.08
N ARG A 148 8.86 -6.44 20.76
CA ARG A 148 8.65 -6.45 22.22
C ARG A 148 9.93 -6.20 23.06
N PRO A 149 11.02 -6.98 22.92
CA PRO A 149 12.28 -6.67 23.61
C PRO A 149 12.93 -5.37 23.10
N TYR A 150 12.63 -4.94 21.87
CA TYR A 150 13.07 -3.62 21.38
C TYR A 150 12.43 -2.47 22.18
N LEU A 151 11.12 -2.54 22.41
CA LEU A 151 10.42 -1.61 23.33
C LEU A 151 10.96 -1.71 24.75
N ALA A 152 11.25 -2.92 25.25
CA ALA A 152 11.79 -3.11 26.59
C ALA A 152 13.18 -2.49 26.77
N LEU A 153 14.07 -2.59 25.76
CA LEU A 153 15.37 -1.92 25.76
C LEU A 153 15.21 -0.41 25.87
N TYR A 154 14.39 0.18 24.99
CA TYR A 154 14.12 1.61 24.98
C TYR A 154 13.53 2.09 26.30
N GLU A 155 12.51 1.41 26.81
CA GLU A 155 11.84 1.72 28.06
C GLU A 155 12.80 1.60 29.26
N GLN A 156 13.64 0.56 29.31
CA GLN A 156 14.62 0.37 30.38
C GLN A 156 15.67 1.49 30.41
N VAL A 157 16.17 1.92 29.25
CA VAL A 157 17.14 3.02 29.15
C VAL A 157 16.49 4.34 29.58
N LEU A 158 15.30 4.64 29.05
CA LEU A 158 14.54 5.83 29.40
C LEU A 158 14.19 5.88 30.90
N TYR A 159 13.78 4.74 31.48
CA TYR A 159 13.54 4.62 32.91
C TYR A 159 14.78 4.95 33.74
N GLY A 160 15.95 4.44 33.35
CA GLY A 160 17.21 4.75 34.02
C GLY A 160 17.55 6.25 34.02
N ILE A 161 17.16 6.97 32.97
CA ILE A 161 17.29 8.43 32.87
C ILE A 161 16.26 9.13 33.77
N ILE A 162 14.99 8.71 33.70
CA ILE A 162 13.89 9.24 34.52
C ILE A 162 14.19 9.13 36.02
N GLN A 163 14.74 7.99 36.46
CA GLN A 163 15.18 7.80 37.85
C GLN A 163 16.25 8.82 38.27
N GLN A 164 17.20 9.14 37.38
CA GLN A 164 18.25 10.12 37.68
C GLN A 164 17.68 11.55 37.74
N ILE A 165 16.78 11.90 36.82
CA ILE A 165 16.10 13.19 36.78
C ILE A 165 15.29 13.42 38.06
N ALA A 166 14.51 12.42 38.49
CA ALA A 166 13.72 12.51 39.71
C ALA A 166 14.57 12.82 40.95
N GLN A 167 15.81 12.33 41.00
CA GLN A 167 16.74 12.61 42.10
C GLN A 167 17.34 14.02 42.07
N GLN A 168 17.25 14.74 40.95
CA GLN A 168 17.77 16.11 40.83
C GLN A 168 16.85 17.17 41.45
N TYR A 169 15.59 16.84 41.73
CA TYR A 169 14.70 17.76 42.43
C TYR A 169 15.26 18.07 43.83
N PRO A 170 15.11 19.30 44.34
CA PRO A 170 15.53 19.63 45.70
C PRO A 170 14.92 18.71 46.75
N ALA A 171 15.70 18.32 47.76
CA ALA A 171 15.23 17.43 48.82
C ALA A 171 13.97 17.98 49.52
N GLY A 172 12.90 17.18 49.53
CA GLY A 172 11.62 17.56 50.11
C GLY A 172 10.44 16.82 49.45
N PRO A 173 9.19 17.18 49.80
CA PRO A 173 7.99 16.48 49.33
C PRO A 173 7.87 16.39 47.81
N THR A 174 8.31 17.41 47.08
CA THR A 174 8.32 17.43 45.61
C THR A 174 9.23 16.35 45.05
N ARG A 175 10.47 16.23 45.54
CA ARG A 175 11.37 15.15 45.12
C ARG A 175 10.76 13.78 45.43
N ASP A 176 10.19 13.61 46.62
CA ASP A 176 9.60 12.33 47.02
C ASP A 176 8.44 11.93 46.10
N GLN A 177 7.61 12.89 45.67
CA GLN A 177 6.56 12.70 44.67
C GLN A 177 7.12 12.26 43.31
N TYR A 178 8.13 12.96 42.78
CA TYR A 178 8.74 12.61 41.50
C TYR A 178 9.49 11.27 41.55
N VAL A 179 10.18 10.94 42.64
CA VAL A 179 10.82 9.64 42.83
C VAL A 179 9.79 8.52 42.90
N ALA A 180 8.65 8.75 43.55
CA ALA A 180 7.56 7.78 43.59
C ALA A 180 6.94 7.56 42.20
N ALA A 181 6.67 8.64 41.45
CA ALA A 181 6.18 8.55 40.07
C ALA A 181 7.17 7.83 39.15
N ALA A 182 8.46 8.21 39.22
CA ALA A 182 9.53 7.59 38.45
C ALA A 182 9.58 6.08 38.65
N LYS A 183 9.40 5.59 39.90
CA LYS A 183 9.44 4.16 40.22
C LYS A 183 8.46 3.33 39.40
N ASN A 184 7.29 3.89 39.09
CA ASN A 184 6.19 3.21 38.42
C ASN A 184 6.06 3.59 36.93
N PHE A 185 6.95 4.44 36.40
CA PHE A 185 6.91 4.87 35.01
C PHE A 185 6.94 3.68 34.04
N ARG A 186 6.07 3.74 33.03
CA ARG A 186 6.07 2.89 31.84
C ARG A 186 5.81 3.76 30.61
N ILE A 187 6.34 3.37 29.45
CA ILE A 187 6.13 4.14 28.21
C ILE A 187 4.65 4.12 27.80
N PRO A 188 4.10 5.24 27.29
CA PRO A 188 2.72 5.25 26.84
C PRO A 188 2.55 4.60 25.46
N TYR A 189 1.34 4.15 25.15
CA TYR A 189 0.92 3.75 23.81
C TYR A 189 0.00 4.80 23.17
N TRP A 190 -0.02 4.86 21.84
CA TRP A 190 -0.92 5.73 21.08
C TRP A 190 -2.01 4.90 20.40
N ASP A 191 -3.23 4.94 20.95
CA ASP A 191 -4.38 4.25 20.36
C ASP A 191 -4.96 5.06 19.21
N TRP A 192 -4.46 4.78 18.00
CA TRP A 192 -4.92 5.42 16.77
C TRP A 192 -6.28 4.90 16.27
N ALA A 193 -6.81 3.80 16.83
CA ALA A 193 -8.07 3.19 16.41
C ALA A 193 -9.25 3.62 17.28
N ALA A 194 -9.02 4.01 18.54
CA ALA A 194 -10.05 4.51 19.44
C ALA A 194 -10.65 5.84 18.93
N VAL A 195 -11.92 6.11 19.27
CA VAL A 195 -12.51 7.44 19.00
C VAL A 195 -11.80 8.45 19.91
N PRO A 196 -11.12 9.48 19.36
CA PRO A 196 -10.49 10.49 20.20
C PRO A 196 -11.55 11.28 21.00
N PRO A 197 -11.16 11.96 22.09
CA PRO A 197 -12.06 12.86 22.79
C PRO A 197 -12.71 13.89 21.84
N SER A 198 -13.93 14.32 22.17
CA SER A 198 -14.69 15.24 21.31
C SER A 198 -13.92 16.54 21.04
N GLY A 199 -13.66 16.82 19.76
CA GLY A 199 -12.93 18.02 19.33
C GLY A 199 -11.42 17.83 19.22
N GLU A 200 -10.90 16.63 19.49
CA GLU A 200 -9.50 16.27 19.30
C GLU A 200 -9.30 15.42 18.04
N SER A 201 -8.08 15.46 17.49
CA SER A 201 -7.62 14.56 16.43
C SER A 201 -7.14 13.24 17.03
N VAL A 202 -7.09 12.19 16.20
CA VAL A 202 -6.41 10.92 16.48
C VAL A 202 -4.94 11.15 16.83
N LEU A 203 -4.26 12.07 16.13
CA LEU A 203 -2.89 12.49 16.46
C LEU A 203 -2.91 13.40 17.71
N PRO A 204 -2.30 13.01 18.84
CA PRO A 204 -2.35 13.81 20.06
C PRO A 204 -1.70 15.18 19.90
N ALA A 205 -2.30 16.22 20.49
CA ALA A 205 -1.76 17.58 20.46
C ALA A 205 -0.39 17.69 21.15
N SER A 206 -0.13 16.86 22.15
CA SER A 206 1.18 16.74 22.81
C SER A 206 2.30 16.30 21.87
N VAL A 207 1.98 15.55 20.82
CA VAL A 207 2.95 15.02 19.85
C VAL A 207 3.19 15.99 18.70
N ALA A 208 2.14 16.68 18.25
CA ALA A 208 2.15 17.34 16.95
C ALA A 208 1.51 18.74 16.94
N GLY A 209 1.05 19.23 18.09
CA GLY A 209 0.38 20.54 18.21
C GLY A 209 1.35 21.72 18.37
N SER A 210 2.54 21.50 18.96
CA SER A 210 3.56 22.54 19.17
C SER A 210 4.98 21.96 19.11
N PRO A 211 5.94 22.66 18.47
CA PRO A 211 7.35 22.28 18.47
C PRO A 211 8.07 22.56 19.80
N PHE A 212 7.39 23.18 20.76
CA PHE A 212 7.91 23.46 22.11
C PHE A 212 6.90 23.10 23.19
N VAL A 213 7.40 22.89 24.40
CA VAL A 213 6.61 22.55 25.59
C VAL A 213 7.21 23.25 26.82
N VAL A 214 6.35 23.66 27.75
CA VAL A 214 6.76 24.18 29.07
C VAL A 214 6.80 23.01 30.04
N VAL A 215 7.92 22.84 30.75
CA VAL A 215 8.14 21.74 31.69
C VAL A 215 8.62 22.25 33.04
N ASP A 216 7.98 21.76 34.11
CA ASP A 216 8.31 22.09 35.50
C ASP A 216 9.36 21.13 36.06
N GLY A 217 10.58 21.26 35.56
CA GLY A 217 11.71 20.40 35.91
C GLY A 217 12.43 20.76 37.23
N PRO A 218 13.50 20.04 37.57
CA PRO A 218 14.24 20.20 38.83
C PRO A 218 14.92 21.57 39.00
N ALA A 219 15.27 22.23 37.90
CA ALA A 219 15.83 23.59 37.87
C ALA A 219 14.75 24.68 37.64
N GLY A 220 13.48 24.34 37.84
CA GLY A 220 12.34 25.22 37.62
C GLY A 220 11.70 25.07 36.24
N SER A 221 10.68 25.89 36.00
CA SER A 221 9.90 25.89 34.76
C SER A 221 10.73 26.44 33.59
N GLN A 222 10.80 25.68 32.50
CA GLN A 222 11.53 26.06 31.28
C GLN A 222 10.72 25.73 30.03
N THR A 223 10.84 26.56 28.99
CA THR A 223 10.35 26.24 27.65
C THR A 223 11.45 25.52 26.90
N ILE A 224 11.17 24.30 26.44
CA ILE A 224 12.13 23.46 25.71
C ILE A 224 11.56 23.02 24.36
N ALA A 225 12.44 22.53 23.48
CA ALA A 225 12.00 21.81 22.30
C ALA A 225 11.15 20.59 22.71
N ASN A 226 10.02 20.37 22.04
CA ASN A 226 9.15 19.24 22.30
C ASN A 226 9.83 17.95 21.78
N PRO A 227 10.26 17.02 22.65
CA PRO A 227 10.97 15.82 22.21
C PRO A 227 10.05 14.81 21.50
N LEU A 228 8.72 14.99 21.51
CA LEU A 228 7.79 14.19 20.72
C LEU A 228 7.55 14.76 19.30
N TRP A 229 7.97 16.01 19.06
CA TRP A 229 7.76 16.68 17.77
C TRP A 229 8.67 16.13 16.67
N SER A 230 9.96 15.98 16.98
CA SER A 230 10.99 15.52 16.04
C SER A 230 12.27 15.14 16.79
N TYR A 231 13.05 14.21 16.27
CA TYR A 231 14.45 14.03 16.68
C TYR A 231 15.38 14.90 15.84
N GLN A 232 16.31 15.62 16.48
CA GLN A 232 17.34 16.44 15.83
C GLN A 232 18.66 15.67 15.75
N PHE A 233 19.22 15.50 14.55
CA PHE A 233 20.52 14.85 14.35
C PHE A 233 21.66 15.80 14.74
N LYS A 234 22.66 15.28 15.47
CA LYS A 234 23.73 16.06 16.13
C LYS A 234 25.14 15.49 15.88
N PRO A 235 25.75 15.74 14.70
CA PRO A 235 25.12 16.26 13.49
C PRO A 235 24.45 15.16 12.66
N LEU A 236 23.70 15.56 11.64
CA LEU A 236 23.35 14.69 10.52
C LEU A 236 24.63 14.20 9.84
N ASP A 237 24.74 12.88 9.65
CA ASP A 237 25.83 12.26 8.89
C ASP A 237 25.26 11.62 7.60
N PRO A 238 25.38 12.30 6.44
CA PRO A 238 24.91 11.78 5.16
C PRO A 238 25.61 10.50 4.70
N SER A 239 26.76 10.13 5.27
CA SER A 239 27.42 8.86 4.96
C SER A 239 26.75 7.67 5.65
N GLN A 240 26.14 7.92 6.82
CA GLN A 240 25.38 6.95 7.60
C GLN A 240 23.91 6.90 7.18
N LEU A 241 23.36 8.04 6.77
CA LEU A 241 21.98 8.21 6.29
C LEU A 241 21.99 8.72 4.83
N PRO A 242 22.35 7.87 3.84
CA PRO A 242 22.67 8.34 2.48
C PRO A 242 21.47 8.58 1.57
N ASP A 243 20.30 8.03 1.90
CA ASP A 243 19.14 8.08 1.01
C ASP A 243 18.53 9.49 0.94
N PRO A 244 18.33 10.07 -0.26
CA PRO A 244 17.57 11.31 -0.39
C PRO A 244 16.06 11.05 -0.17
N PRO A 245 15.34 12.00 0.47
CA PRO A 245 15.82 13.29 0.96
C PRO A 245 16.41 13.25 2.39
N PHE A 246 16.43 12.10 3.07
CA PHE A 246 16.86 11.96 4.47
C PHE A 246 18.30 12.42 4.73
N ASN A 247 19.18 12.27 3.74
CA ASN A 247 20.55 12.77 3.76
C ASN A 247 20.69 14.30 3.85
N LYS A 248 19.58 15.05 3.75
CA LYS A 248 19.51 16.51 3.89
C LYS A 248 18.66 16.97 5.06
N PHE A 249 17.90 16.09 5.70
CA PHE A 249 16.98 16.46 6.75
C PHE A 249 17.71 16.49 8.10
N PRO A 250 17.93 17.66 8.72
CA PRO A 250 18.64 17.76 10.00
C PRO A 250 17.83 17.19 11.17
N GLN A 251 16.56 16.85 10.93
CA GLN A 251 15.62 16.33 11.90
C GLN A 251 14.68 15.30 11.25
N THR A 252 13.96 14.55 12.08
CA THR A 252 12.84 13.74 11.58
C THR A 252 11.67 14.63 11.19
N LEU A 253 11.07 14.32 10.05
CA LEU A 253 9.98 15.08 9.45
C LEU A 253 8.80 14.15 9.15
N ARG A 254 7.61 14.72 9.28
CA ARG A 254 6.32 14.08 8.99
C ARG A 254 5.62 14.89 7.92
N TYR A 255 5.34 14.28 6.77
CA TYR A 255 4.79 14.96 5.59
C TYR A 255 5.58 16.22 5.22
N PRO A 256 6.87 16.09 4.86
CA PRO A 256 7.76 17.23 4.64
C PRO A 256 7.24 18.16 3.52
N THR A 257 7.42 19.47 3.71
CA THR A 257 7.04 20.49 2.71
C THR A 257 7.91 20.46 1.44
N THR A 258 9.18 20.06 1.56
CA THR A 258 10.16 20.01 0.47
C THR A 258 11.14 18.84 0.67
N ASN A 259 12.04 18.61 -0.29
CA ASN A 259 13.04 17.53 -0.28
C ASN A 259 14.48 18.04 -0.02
N ASP A 260 14.61 19.16 0.70
CA ASP A 260 15.88 19.77 1.06
C ASP A 260 15.93 20.17 2.54
N SER A 261 17.04 20.78 2.98
CA SER A 261 17.27 21.11 4.39
C SER A 261 16.31 22.17 4.97
N SER A 262 15.50 22.84 4.15
CA SER A 262 14.47 23.78 4.58
C SER A 262 13.13 23.12 4.92
N ALA A 263 13.01 21.81 4.70
CA ALA A 263 11.77 21.07 4.91
C ALA A 263 11.33 21.11 6.38
N ILE A 264 10.02 21.27 6.56
CA ILE A 264 9.35 21.24 7.87
C ILE A 264 8.19 20.24 7.84
N SER A 265 7.79 19.72 9.00
CA SER A 265 6.67 18.79 9.12
C SER A 265 5.33 19.49 8.91
N GLN A 266 4.42 18.85 8.19
CA GLN A 266 3.02 19.29 8.02
C GLN A 266 2.09 18.45 8.91
N ASN A 267 2.29 18.55 10.23
CA ASN A 267 1.58 17.77 11.24
C ASN A 267 0.05 17.92 11.18
N ASN A 268 -0.46 19.05 10.70
CA ASN A 268 -1.89 19.28 10.48
C ASN A 268 -2.45 18.40 9.35
N LEU A 269 -1.68 18.17 8.28
CA LEU A 269 -2.07 17.26 7.20
C LEU A 269 -2.03 15.81 7.67
N VAL A 270 -0.99 15.45 8.43
CA VAL A 270 -0.88 14.11 9.06
C VAL A 270 -2.09 13.83 9.96
N ALA A 271 -2.44 14.76 10.85
CA ALA A 271 -3.62 14.67 11.71
C ALA A 271 -4.90 14.44 10.88
N GLN A 272 -5.09 15.23 9.81
CA GLN A 272 -6.25 15.11 8.93
C GLN A 272 -6.31 13.76 8.19
N GLN A 273 -5.18 13.25 7.68
CA GLN A 273 -5.12 11.93 7.02
C GLN A 273 -5.47 10.80 7.99
N LEU A 274 -4.94 10.87 9.22
CA LEU A 274 -5.25 9.89 10.28
C LEU A 274 -6.71 9.95 10.69
N ASP A 275 -7.29 11.14 10.88
CA ASP A 275 -8.69 11.31 11.23
C ASP A 275 -9.63 10.73 10.16
N ASN A 276 -9.32 10.98 8.88
CA ASN A 276 -10.09 10.46 7.75
C ASN A 276 -10.03 8.93 7.64
N ASN A 277 -8.89 8.31 7.99
CA ASN A 277 -8.74 6.85 7.95
C ASN A 277 -9.12 6.17 9.27
N SER A 278 -9.39 6.92 10.35
CA SER A 278 -9.70 6.37 11.67
C SER A 278 -10.87 5.38 11.74
N PRO A 279 -11.95 5.51 10.94
CA PRO A 279 -12.97 4.46 10.89
C PRO A 279 -12.43 3.15 10.30
N SER A 280 -11.58 3.23 9.27
CA SER A 280 -10.94 2.06 8.65
C SER A 280 -10.02 1.34 9.64
N PHE A 281 -9.16 2.08 10.36
CA PHE A 281 -8.31 1.57 11.42
C PHE A 281 -9.10 0.75 12.45
N ARG A 282 -10.19 1.33 12.94
CA ARG A 282 -11.07 0.74 13.96
C ARG A 282 -11.70 -0.56 13.46
N SER A 283 -12.28 -0.54 12.26
CA SER A 283 -12.90 -1.73 11.66
C SER A 283 -11.87 -2.83 11.41
N ARG A 284 -10.69 -2.51 10.87
CA ARG A 284 -9.62 -3.50 10.65
C ARG A 284 -9.18 -4.14 11.96
N LEU A 285 -8.95 -3.33 13.00
CA LEU A 285 -8.54 -3.85 14.31
C LEU A 285 -9.63 -4.71 14.96
N TYR A 286 -10.91 -4.31 14.86
CA TYR A 286 -12.03 -5.12 15.32
C TYR A 286 -12.11 -6.45 14.59
N ASN A 287 -11.92 -6.45 13.27
CA ASN A 287 -11.91 -7.68 12.46
C ASN A 287 -10.75 -8.60 12.86
N LEU A 288 -9.54 -8.06 13.05
CA LEU A 288 -8.38 -8.82 13.51
C LEU A 288 -8.66 -9.52 14.85
N PHE A 289 -9.25 -8.83 15.83
CA PHE A 289 -9.55 -9.44 17.11
C PHE A 289 -10.66 -10.49 17.07
N THR A 290 -11.61 -10.37 16.14
CA THR A 290 -12.84 -11.17 16.14
C THR A 290 -12.86 -12.29 15.11
N ASN A 291 -11.95 -12.27 14.13
CA ASN A 291 -11.95 -13.23 13.02
C ASN A 291 -10.58 -13.90 12.78
N TYR A 292 -9.48 -13.37 13.31
CA TYR A 292 -8.13 -13.87 13.04
C TYR A 292 -7.61 -14.64 14.25
N HIS A 293 -7.76 -15.96 14.25
CA HIS A 293 -7.34 -16.83 15.38
C HIS A 293 -6.00 -17.54 15.14
N ASP A 294 -5.51 -17.53 13.90
CA ASP A 294 -4.22 -18.10 13.53
C ASP A 294 -3.10 -17.05 13.65
N TYR A 295 -2.04 -17.39 14.37
CA TYR A 295 -0.93 -16.46 14.63
C TYR A 295 -0.21 -16.06 13.35
N THR A 296 0.04 -16.99 12.43
CA THR A 296 0.77 -16.71 11.19
C THR A 296 0.02 -15.67 10.36
N THR A 297 -1.29 -15.81 10.23
CA THR A 297 -2.13 -14.84 9.53
C THR A 297 -2.26 -13.51 10.29
N PHE A 298 -2.41 -13.54 11.62
CA PHE A 298 -2.52 -12.32 12.42
C PHE A 298 -1.21 -11.51 12.44
N SER A 299 -0.06 -12.18 12.55
CA SER A 299 1.22 -11.56 12.93
C SER A 299 1.87 -10.71 11.86
N ASN A 300 1.73 -11.08 10.58
CA ASN A 300 2.51 -10.50 9.50
C ASN A 300 1.72 -10.42 8.18
N GLU A 301 2.11 -9.51 7.31
CA GLU A 301 1.38 -9.20 6.07
C GLU A 301 1.74 -10.11 4.88
N ALA A 302 2.55 -11.15 5.09
CA ALA A 302 2.92 -12.06 4.00
C ALA A 302 1.66 -12.71 3.42
N TRP A 303 1.51 -12.67 2.09
CA TRP A 303 0.37 -13.31 1.46
C TRP A 303 0.47 -14.84 1.57
N ILE A 304 -0.54 -15.44 2.20
CA ILE A 304 -0.68 -16.89 2.36
C ILE A 304 -1.57 -17.42 1.23
N GLN A 305 -1.01 -18.31 0.41
CA GLN A 305 -1.74 -18.91 -0.70
C GLN A 305 -2.89 -19.80 -0.17
N ASN A 306 -4.06 -19.71 -0.80
CA ASN A 306 -5.29 -20.43 -0.44
C ASN A 306 -5.86 -20.06 0.94
N ASN A 307 -5.49 -18.91 1.51
CA ASN A 307 -6.15 -18.41 2.70
C ASN A 307 -7.62 -18.04 2.41
N ALA A 308 -8.47 -18.12 3.43
CA ALA A 308 -9.87 -17.72 3.30
C ALA A 308 -9.96 -16.24 2.86
N PRO A 309 -10.89 -15.87 1.97
CA PRO A 309 -11.02 -14.47 1.52
C PRO A 309 -11.35 -13.47 2.63
N SER A 310 -11.77 -13.92 3.82
CA SER A 310 -11.96 -13.08 5.01
C SER A 310 -10.66 -12.81 5.81
N ASN A 311 -9.54 -13.44 5.44
CA ASN A 311 -8.33 -13.55 6.27
C ASN A 311 -7.08 -12.94 5.60
N TYR A 312 -7.23 -11.80 4.91
CA TYR A 312 -6.15 -11.17 4.14
C TYR A 312 -5.43 -10.05 4.88
N ASP A 313 -5.90 -9.67 6.06
CA ASP A 313 -5.30 -8.64 6.88
C ASP A 313 -4.32 -9.22 7.90
N SER A 314 -3.57 -8.34 8.56
CA SER A 314 -2.67 -8.68 9.64
C SER A 314 -2.43 -7.46 10.53
N ILE A 315 -1.87 -7.64 11.71
CA ILE A 315 -1.46 -6.50 12.53
C ILE A 315 -0.33 -5.71 11.87
N GLU A 316 0.55 -6.37 11.10
CA GLU A 316 1.64 -5.72 10.36
C GLU A 316 1.11 -4.84 9.22
N SER A 317 0.11 -5.28 8.45
CA SER A 317 -0.48 -4.46 7.38
C SER A 317 -1.24 -3.23 7.92
N VAL A 318 -1.78 -3.27 9.15
CA VAL A 318 -2.35 -2.08 9.81
C VAL A 318 -1.24 -1.17 10.34
N HIS A 319 -0.19 -1.76 10.93
CA HIS A 319 1.03 -1.04 11.32
C HIS A 319 1.63 -0.26 10.14
N ASP A 320 1.76 -0.90 8.98
CA ASP A 320 2.29 -0.31 7.75
C ASP A 320 1.49 0.91 7.31
N GLN A 321 0.16 0.85 7.44
CA GLN A 321 -0.74 1.97 7.15
C GLN A 321 -0.43 3.20 8.01
N ILE A 322 -0.22 3.02 9.32
CA ILE A 322 0.13 4.11 10.24
C ILE A 322 1.50 4.69 9.89
N HIS A 323 2.48 3.84 9.62
CA HIS A 323 3.81 4.27 9.15
C HIS A 323 3.74 5.14 7.89
N GLY A 324 3.02 4.65 6.88
CA GLY A 324 2.81 5.36 5.63
C GLY A 324 2.19 6.75 5.84
N LEU A 325 1.05 6.81 6.53
CA LEU A 325 0.27 8.05 6.74
C LEU A 325 0.98 9.07 7.66
N VAL A 326 1.69 8.61 8.69
CA VAL A 326 2.46 9.50 9.57
C VAL A 326 3.66 10.08 8.84
N GLY A 327 4.34 9.25 8.05
CA GLY A 327 5.53 9.69 7.32
C GLY A 327 5.19 10.57 6.12
N SER A 328 4.26 10.15 5.26
CA SER A 328 3.92 10.78 3.97
C SER A 328 5.14 11.37 3.24
N GLY A 329 6.19 10.55 3.04
CA GLY A 329 7.46 10.94 2.42
C GLY A 329 8.58 11.31 3.40
N GLY A 330 8.26 11.42 4.68
CA GLY A 330 9.20 11.56 5.80
C GLY A 330 9.73 10.22 6.32
N GLN A 331 10.48 10.25 7.42
CA GLN A 331 11.21 9.08 7.96
C GLN A 331 10.27 7.94 8.33
N MET A 332 9.08 8.23 8.89
CA MET A 332 8.10 7.20 9.25
C MET A 332 7.60 6.36 8.06
N SER A 333 7.77 6.80 6.80
CA SER A 333 7.38 6.06 5.60
C SER A 333 8.37 4.98 5.16
N PHE A 334 9.58 4.92 5.74
CA PHE A 334 10.60 3.93 5.36
C PHE A 334 11.08 3.11 6.57
N ILE A 335 11.13 1.78 6.42
CA ILE A 335 11.60 0.85 7.48
C ILE A 335 12.98 1.29 8.01
N ASP A 336 13.88 1.66 7.11
CA ASP A 336 15.26 1.98 7.46
C ASP A 336 15.42 3.23 8.35
N TYR A 337 14.41 4.10 8.39
CA TYR A 337 14.49 5.42 9.02
C TYR A 337 13.41 5.67 10.09
N SER A 338 12.33 4.89 10.10
CA SER A 338 11.13 5.19 10.89
C SER A 338 11.39 5.30 12.39
N ALA A 339 12.26 4.44 12.93
CA ALA A 339 12.58 4.42 14.36
C ALA A 339 13.22 5.71 14.89
N PHE A 340 13.82 6.55 14.03
CA PHE A 340 14.36 7.84 14.47
C PHE A 340 13.26 8.80 14.93
N ASP A 341 12.03 8.69 14.40
CA ASP A 341 10.94 9.59 14.76
C ASP A 341 10.34 9.20 16.13
N PRO A 342 10.20 10.14 17.08
CA PRO A 342 9.69 9.82 18.41
C PRO A 342 8.32 9.13 18.48
N ILE A 343 7.44 9.36 17.50
CA ILE A 343 6.11 8.73 17.47
C ILE A 343 6.18 7.22 17.19
N PHE A 344 7.29 6.73 16.63
CA PHE A 344 7.55 5.30 16.42
C PHE A 344 7.28 4.49 17.68
N TRP A 345 7.81 4.95 18.81
CA TRP A 345 7.74 4.23 20.08
C TRP A 345 6.32 4.16 20.65
N LEU A 346 5.54 5.22 20.48
CA LEU A 346 4.12 5.24 20.87
C LEU A 346 3.29 4.29 19.99
N HIS A 347 3.59 4.28 18.68
CA HIS A 347 2.94 3.41 17.71
C HIS A 347 3.25 1.94 17.99
N HIS A 348 4.52 1.58 18.18
CA HIS A 348 4.94 0.21 18.46
C HIS A 348 4.46 -0.29 19.83
N ALA A 349 4.35 0.60 20.84
CA ALA A 349 3.70 0.26 22.10
C ALA A 349 2.20 -0.07 21.93
N MET A 350 1.52 0.53 20.95
CA MET A 350 0.14 0.16 20.57
C MET A 350 0.10 -1.18 19.81
N ILE A 351 1.05 -1.45 18.91
CA ILE A 351 1.15 -2.76 18.25
C ILE A 351 1.35 -3.88 19.29
N ASP A 352 2.24 -3.67 20.26
CA ASP A 352 2.46 -4.63 21.35
C ASP A 352 1.23 -4.81 22.25
N ARG A 353 0.45 -3.74 22.48
CA ARG A 353 -0.85 -3.81 23.17
C ARG A 353 -1.83 -4.69 22.42
N CYS A 354 -1.97 -4.45 21.10
CA CYS A 354 -2.85 -5.26 20.26
C CYS A 354 -2.44 -6.73 20.29
N PHE A 355 -1.13 -7.01 20.23
CA PHE A 355 -0.63 -8.37 20.33
C PHE A 355 -0.95 -9.00 21.70
N ALA A 356 -0.71 -8.29 22.81
CA ALA A 356 -1.03 -8.80 24.15
C ALA A 356 -2.52 -9.14 24.33
N MET A 357 -3.42 -8.26 23.86
CA MET A 357 -4.86 -8.54 23.86
C MET A 357 -5.22 -9.74 22.97
N TRP A 358 -4.61 -9.86 21.79
CA TRP A 358 -4.83 -11.00 20.90
C TRP A 358 -4.37 -12.32 21.52
N GLN A 359 -3.25 -12.33 22.26
CA GLN A 359 -2.76 -13.51 22.97
C GLN A 359 -3.72 -13.99 24.07
N VAL A 360 -4.42 -13.06 24.75
CA VAL A 360 -5.46 -13.42 25.72
C VAL A 360 -6.62 -14.16 25.04
N LEU A 361 -7.03 -13.71 23.85
CA LEU A 361 -8.12 -14.34 23.10
C LEU A 361 -7.72 -15.67 22.43
N ASN A 362 -6.44 -15.84 22.10
CA ASN A 362 -5.92 -16.97 21.33
C ASN A 362 -4.72 -17.64 22.01
N PRO A 363 -4.86 -18.15 23.26
CA PRO A 363 -3.72 -18.59 24.08
C PRO A 363 -2.92 -19.75 23.47
N ASP A 364 -3.58 -20.59 22.66
CA ASP A 364 -3.03 -21.79 22.04
C ASP A 364 -2.41 -21.54 20.65
N SER A 365 -2.59 -20.33 20.09
CA SER A 365 -2.12 -19.96 18.75
C SER A 365 -0.89 -19.06 18.86
N TYR A 366 0.23 -19.47 18.25
CA TYR A 366 1.51 -18.76 18.41
C TYR A 366 2.49 -19.04 17.29
N VAL A 367 3.71 -18.52 17.43
CA VAL A 367 4.82 -18.67 16.49
C VAL A 367 5.03 -20.14 16.10
N VAL A 368 4.87 -20.43 14.81
CA VAL A 368 5.15 -21.74 14.19
C VAL A 368 6.28 -21.62 13.17
N PRO A 369 7.01 -22.73 12.87
CA PRO A 369 8.13 -22.69 11.94
C PRO A 369 7.75 -22.23 10.53
N GLU A 370 8.38 -21.17 10.04
CA GLU A 370 8.20 -20.60 8.70
C GLU A 370 9.54 -20.12 8.12
N PRO A 371 9.77 -20.19 6.79
CA PRO A 371 10.96 -19.60 6.20
C PRO A 371 10.88 -18.07 6.19
N ALA A 372 11.94 -17.43 6.69
CA ALA A 372 12.20 -16.00 6.61
C ALA A 372 12.00 -15.48 5.18
N LYS A 373 11.16 -14.46 4.99
CA LYS A 373 10.89 -13.94 3.64
C LYS A 373 12.01 -13.04 3.12
N TYR A 374 12.67 -12.30 4.01
CA TYR A 374 13.73 -11.34 3.69
C TYR A 374 14.94 -11.49 4.59
N ASN A 375 16.05 -10.86 4.18
CA ASN A 375 17.22 -10.73 5.04
C ASN A 375 16.99 -9.67 6.13
N THR A 376 17.38 -10.00 7.36
CA THR A 376 17.67 -9.02 8.42
C THR A 376 19.19 -8.90 8.57
N TYR A 377 19.67 -8.10 9.51
CA TYR A 377 21.11 -8.03 9.82
C TYR A 377 21.68 -9.41 10.21
N THR A 378 20.86 -10.22 10.87
CA THR A 378 21.27 -11.46 11.56
C THR A 378 20.62 -12.72 11.02
N GLU A 379 19.70 -12.59 10.05
CA GLU A 379 18.96 -13.72 9.48
C GLU A 379 18.91 -13.62 7.95
N SER A 380 19.01 -14.77 7.28
CA SER A 380 18.95 -14.84 5.82
C SER A 380 17.59 -15.33 5.35
N ALA A 381 17.11 -14.76 4.24
CA ALA A 381 15.90 -15.23 3.57
C ALA A 381 15.98 -16.75 3.31
N GLY A 382 14.90 -17.45 3.61
CA GLY A 382 14.79 -18.90 3.54
C GLY A 382 15.29 -19.66 4.78
N GLN A 383 15.94 -19.00 5.74
CA GLN A 383 16.21 -19.58 7.06
C GLN A 383 14.87 -19.87 7.76
N ILE A 384 14.75 -21.03 8.41
CA ILE A 384 13.55 -21.32 9.20
C ILE A 384 13.61 -20.49 10.49
N GLU A 385 12.56 -19.68 10.67
CA GLU A 385 12.25 -18.93 11.89
C GLU A 385 11.22 -19.74 12.68
N ASP A 386 11.34 -19.77 14.00
CA ASP A 386 10.42 -20.43 14.93
C ASP A 386 10.44 -19.75 16.31
N MET A 387 9.69 -20.28 17.28
CA MET A 387 9.59 -19.69 18.62
C MET A 387 10.91 -19.63 19.41
N ASN A 388 11.92 -20.41 19.01
CA ASN A 388 13.24 -20.46 19.64
C ASN A 388 14.29 -19.67 18.86
N THR A 389 13.90 -19.04 17.75
CA THR A 389 14.80 -18.21 16.95
C THR A 389 15.26 -17.01 17.80
N PRO A 390 16.59 -16.75 17.88
CA PRO A 390 17.12 -15.63 18.63
C PRO A 390 16.61 -14.27 18.14
N LEU A 391 15.96 -13.51 19.01
CA LEU A 391 15.53 -12.13 18.79
C LEU A 391 16.71 -11.17 18.98
N GLN A 392 17.65 -11.21 18.04
CA GLN A 392 18.86 -10.40 18.07
C GLN A 392 18.55 -8.92 17.80
N PRO A 393 19.27 -7.97 18.44
CA PRO A 393 20.47 -8.16 19.26
C PRO A 393 20.22 -8.22 20.77
N PHE A 394 19.01 -8.59 21.23
CA PHE A 394 18.61 -8.40 22.62
C PHE A 394 19.07 -9.54 23.53
N HIS A 395 19.94 -9.24 24.49
CA HIS A 395 20.49 -10.24 25.41
C HIS A 395 19.63 -10.42 26.67
N THR A 396 19.49 -11.67 27.13
CA THR A 396 18.84 -12.07 28.39
C THR A 396 19.79 -12.02 29.57
N ASP A 397 21.11 -12.11 29.34
CA ASP A 397 22.14 -12.11 30.37
C ASP A 397 23.49 -11.58 29.88
N THR A 398 24.45 -11.48 30.79
CA THR A 398 25.81 -10.99 30.50
C THR A 398 26.72 -12.02 29.81
N SER A 399 26.22 -13.25 29.57
CA SER A 399 26.93 -14.31 28.86
C SER A 399 26.67 -14.27 27.35
N GLY A 400 25.70 -13.46 26.90
CA GLY A 400 25.38 -13.30 25.48
C GLY A 400 24.25 -14.20 24.98
N HIS A 401 23.43 -14.76 25.87
CA HIS A 401 22.21 -15.45 25.45
C HIS A 401 21.17 -14.44 24.96
N PHE A 402 20.39 -14.82 23.96
CA PHE A 402 19.36 -13.95 23.36
C PHE A 402 17.96 -14.29 23.86
N TRP A 403 17.09 -13.29 23.83
CA TRP A 403 15.65 -13.51 23.91
C TRP A 403 15.16 -14.33 22.71
N THR A 404 14.09 -15.08 22.89
CA THR A 404 13.34 -15.80 21.85
C THR A 404 11.86 -15.48 21.97
N SER A 405 11.06 -15.71 20.93
CA SER A 405 9.60 -15.50 20.99
C SER A 405 8.96 -16.23 22.18
N GLU A 406 9.40 -17.46 22.46
CA GLU A 406 8.91 -18.24 23.62
C GLU A 406 9.17 -17.51 24.94
N SER A 407 10.39 -17.02 25.15
CA SER A 407 10.76 -16.33 26.39
C SER A 407 10.10 -14.95 26.58
N VAL A 408 9.64 -14.31 25.49
CA VAL A 408 8.98 -12.99 25.52
C VAL A 408 7.46 -13.09 25.32
N ARG A 409 6.89 -14.28 25.43
CA ARG A 409 5.45 -14.52 25.25
C ARG A 409 4.59 -13.69 26.19
N ASN A 410 5.04 -13.48 27.43
CA ASN A 410 4.34 -12.66 28.42
C ASN A 410 4.97 -11.26 28.51
N THR A 411 4.15 -10.20 28.55
CA THR A 411 4.62 -8.83 28.78
C THR A 411 5.25 -8.65 30.16
N GLU A 412 4.78 -9.41 31.15
CA GLU A 412 5.31 -9.38 32.52
C GLU A 412 6.76 -9.85 32.60
N THR A 413 7.27 -10.58 31.58
CA THR A 413 8.70 -10.88 31.43
C THR A 413 9.55 -9.61 31.55
N PHE A 414 9.06 -8.48 31.02
CA PHE A 414 9.72 -7.18 31.06
C PHE A 414 9.12 -6.23 32.11
N GLY A 415 8.26 -6.74 32.98
CA GLY A 415 7.68 -6.03 34.11
C GLY A 415 6.65 -4.96 33.73
N TYR A 416 5.92 -5.16 32.64
CA TYR A 416 4.80 -4.30 32.26
C TYR A 416 3.58 -5.13 31.82
N ALA A 417 2.42 -4.47 31.81
CA ALA A 417 1.20 -4.99 31.21
C ALA A 417 0.35 -3.82 30.66
N TYR A 418 -0.82 -4.14 30.09
CA TYR A 418 -1.79 -3.16 29.62
C TYR A 418 -3.07 -3.19 30.46
N PRO A 419 -3.81 -2.07 30.56
CA PRO A 419 -5.03 -1.98 31.37
C PRO A 419 -6.05 -3.10 31.12
N GLU A 420 -6.13 -3.60 29.89
CA GLU A 420 -7.06 -4.65 29.46
C GLU A 420 -6.58 -6.07 29.79
N THR A 421 -5.29 -6.25 30.05
CA THR A 421 -4.63 -7.56 30.15
C THR A 421 -4.25 -7.95 31.57
N VAL A 422 -4.58 -7.11 32.56
CA VAL A 422 -4.31 -7.36 33.98
C VAL A 422 -5.61 -7.66 34.70
N GLU A 423 -5.62 -8.73 35.50
CA GLU A 423 -6.76 -9.10 36.32
C GLU A 423 -7.18 -7.94 37.23
N ASN A 424 -8.46 -7.57 37.17
CA ASN A 424 -9.00 -6.44 37.93
C ASN A 424 -10.24 -6.91 38.70
N ASN A 425 -10.19 -6.84 40.03
CA ASN A 425 -11.29 -7.18 40.93
C ASN A 425 -11.90 -8.58 40.72
N GLY A 426 -11.08 -9.58 40.35
CA GLY A 426 -11.53 -10.96 40.14
C GLY A 426 -12.35 -11.20 38.87
N VAL A 427 -12.33 -10.25 37.93
CA VAL A 427 -12.95 -10.41 36.61
C VAL A 427 -11.98 -11.17 35.70
N ASP A 428 -12.51 -12.18 35.02
CA ASP A 428 -11.79 -12.96 34.00
C ASP A 428 -11.18 -12.04 32.92
N VAL A 429 -9.87 -12.13 32.69
CA VAL A 429 -9.12 -11.26 31.77
C VAL A 429 -9.61 -11.40 30.33
N THR A 430 -10.04 -12.59 29.91
CA THR A 430 -10.62 -12.79 28.57
C THR A 430 -11.88 -11.96 28.40
N ASN A 431 -12.77 -11.99 29.39
CA ASN A 431 -13.98 -11.18 29.37
C ASN A 431 -13.66 -9.67 29.39
N GLN A 432 -12.63 -9.25 30.12
CA GLN A 432 -12.18 -7.85 30.13
C GLN A 432 -11.72 -7.40 28.74
N VAL A 433 -10.87 -8.21 28.09
CA VAL A 433 -10.38 -7.94 26.73
C VAL A 433 -11.53 -7.89 25.73
N ILE A 434 -12.49 -8.82 25.78
CA ILE A 434 -13.67 -8.81 24.91
C ILE A 434 -14.48 -7.51 25.08
N VAL A 435 -14.77 -7.12 26.33
CA VAL A 435 -15.51 -5.89 26.62
C VAL A 435 -14.74 -4.66 26.13
N ALA A 436 -13.42 -4.63 26.32
CA ALA A 436 -12.59 -3.53 25.84
C ALA A 436 -12.63 -3.42 24.31
N ILE A 437 -12.49 -4.54 23.59
CA ILE A 437 -12.55 -4.58 22.12
C ILE A 437 -13.91 -4.09 21.60
N ASN A 438 -15.00 -4.61 22.16
CA ASN A 438 -16.35 -4.19 21.77
C ASN A 438 -16.61 -2.71 22.07
N THR A 439 -16.07 -2.21 23.19
CA THR A 439 -16.24 -0.81 23.60
C THR A 439 -15.42 0.15 22.74
N LEU A 440 -14.15 -0.17 22.49
CA LEU A 440 -13.21 0.72 21.81
C LEU A 440 -13.34 0.66 20.28
N TYR A 441 -13.60 -0.54 19.73
CA TYR A 441 -13.49 -0.80 18.30
C TYR A 441 -14.77 -1.37 17.67
N GLY A 442 -15.70 -1.87 18.48
CA GLY A 442 -16.96 -2.42 17.98
C GLY A 442 -17.93 -1.36 17.41
N PRO A 443 -19.05 -1.79 16.80
CA PRO A 443 -20.01 -0.90 16.13
C PRO A 443 -20.59 0.21 17.03
N ALA A 444 -20.63 -0.02 18.35
CA ALA A 444 -21.14 0.92 19.33
C ALA A 444 -20.14 2.01 19.74
N ALA A 445 -18.87 1.93 19.34
CA ALA A 445 -17.81 2.87 19.74
C ALA A 445 -18.14 4.34 19.39
N ASN A 446 -18.93 4.57 18.33
CA ASN A 446 -19.36 5.90 17.90
C ASN A 446 -20.64 6.42 18.61
N SER A 447 -21.21 5.67 19.56
CA SER A 447 -22.46 6.07 20.22
C SER A 447 -22.23 7.13 21.29
N PRO A 448 -22.96 8.26 21.28
CA PRO A 448 -22.80 9.36 22.26
C PRO A 448 -23.17 8.97 23.71
N ALA A 449 -23.74 7.78 23.93
CA ALA A 449 -24.00 7.24 25.26
C ALA A 449 -22.81 6.39 25.74
N ARG A 450 -21.73 7.02 26.22
CA ARG A 450 -20.62 6.32 26.91
C ARG A 450 -21.15 5.63 28.18
N PRO A 451 -21.09 4.29 28.33
CA PRO A 451 -21.18 3.68 29.64
C PRO A 451 -19.84 3.89 30.35
N LYS A 452 -19.87 4.39 31.60
CA LYS A 452 -18.69 4.29 32.46
C LYS A 452 -18.47 2.81 32.78
N VAL A 453 -17.23 2.34 32.71
CA VAL A 453 -16.79 0.96 33.04
C VAL A 453 -17.34 0.45 34.39
N ARG A 454 -17.70 1.35 35.31
CA ARG A 454 -18.28 1.02 36.62
C ARG A 454 -19.78 0.72 36.66
N SER A 455 -20.54 0.83 35.57
CA SER A 455 -21.98 0.58 35.58
C SER A 455 -22.42 -0.33 34.42
N LEU A 456 -22.01 -1.60 34.44
CA LEU A 456 -22.26 -2.55 33.35
C LEU A 456 -23.08 -3.80 33.75
N GLU A 457 -23.64 -3.87 34.96
CA GLU A 457 -24.44 -5.05 35.39
C GLU A 457 -25.92 -5.04 34.95
N LYS A 458 -26.44 -4.02 34.25
CA LYS A 458 -27.86 -3.96 33.90
C LYS A 458 -28.15 -3.39 32.52
N ARG A 459 -28.03 -4.21 31.48
CA ARG A 459 -28.86 -4.09 30.27
C ARG A 459 -29.71 -5.35 30.13
N GLN A 460 -31.01 -5.21 30.40
CA GLN A 460 -31.99 -6.27 30.19
C GLN A 460 -32.27 -6.46 28.69
N SER A 461 -32.37 -7.73 28.31
CA SER A 461 -32.70 -8.27 27.00
C SER A 461 -33.94 -7.61 26.36
N LYS A 462 -33.81 -7.17 25.11
CA LYS A 462 -34.95 -6.90 24.22
C LYS A 462 -34.98 -7.96 23.12
N ASP A 463 -36.13 -8.65 23.06
CA ASP A 463 -36.67 -9.57 22.05
C ASP A 463 -35.70 -10.37 21.16
N LEU A 464 -35.59 -11.65 21.52
CA LEU A 464 -34.95 -12.76 20.81
C LEU A 464 -35.98 -13.41 19.87
N ASN A 465 -35.75 -13.42 18.55
CA ASN A 465 -36.24 -14.48 17.64
C ASN A 465 -35.72 -14.44 16.19
N SER A 466 -34.73 -13.60 15.86
CA SER A 466 -33.90 -13.76 14.66
C SER A 466 -32.45 -13.41 15.01
N PRO A 467 -31.43 -14.15 14.52
CA PRO A 467 -30.06 -13.67 14.62
C PRO A 467 -29.97 -12.32 13.90
N ASN A 468 -29.52 -11.27 14.60
CA ASN A 468 -29.22 -9.98 14.01
C ASN A 468 -27.94 -10.14 13.17
N LEU A 469 -28.12 -10.61 11.93
CA LEU A 469 -27.07 -10.72 10.93
C LEU A 469 -26.79 -9.34 10.35
N SER A 470 -25.52 -8.92 10.36
CA SER A 470 -25.01 -7.76 9.64
C SER A 470 -24.04 -8.23 8.56
N THR A 471 -24.14 -7.67 7.36
CA THR A 471 -23.20 -7.97 6.28
C THR A 471 -22.04 -6.98 6.30
N GLU A 472 -20.83 -7.49 6.47
CA GLU A 472 -19.57 -6.75 6.34
C GLU A 472 -19.07 -6.84 4.89
N TRP A 473 -18.56 -5.73 4.36
CA TRP A 473 -17.98 -5.62 3.02
C TRP A 473 -16.53 -5.22 3.12
N ILE A 474 -15.66 -5.95 2.44
CA ILE A 474 -14.21 -5.79 2.54
C ILE A 474 -13.60 -5.77 1.13
N ALA A 475 -12.69 -4.84 0.91
CA ALA A 475 -11.78 -4.87 -0.23
C ALA A 475 -10.44 -5.47 0.20
N ASN A 476 -10.14 -6.66 -0.30
CA ASN A 476 -8.86 -7.33 -0.15
C ASN A 476 -7.85 -6.78 -1.15
N ILE A 477 -6.62 -6.59 -0.71
CA ILE A 477 -5.50 -6.14 -1.52
C ILE A 477 -4.45 -7.24 -1.54
N GLN A 478 -3.90 -7.54 -2.71
CA GLN A 478 -2.71 -8.35 -2.89
C GLN A 478 -1.75 -7.60 -3.81
N VAL A 479 -0.47 -7.48 -3.45
CA VAL A 479 0.52 -6.79 -4.28
C VAL A 479 1.92 -7.29 -3.98
N GLN A 480 2.85 -7.22 -4.93
CA GLN A 480 4.27 -7.44 -4.63
C GLN A 480 4.78 -6.31 -3.73
N LYS A 481 5.45 -6.68 -2.63
CA LYS A 481 5.94 -5.72 -1.63
C LYS A 481 6.82 -4.62 -2.25
N TYR A 482 7.71 -4.99 -3.17
CA TYR A 482 8.66 -4.08 -3.82
C TYR A 482 8.27 -3.69 -5.25
N ALA A 483 6.99 -3.73 -5.61
CA ALA A 483 6.53 -3.43 -6.98
C ALA A 483 7.04 -2.08 -7.54
N LEU A 484 7.20 -1.07 -6.68
CA LEU A 484 7.70 0.26 -7.06
C LEU A 484 9.09 0.59 -6.50
N ASN A 485 9.71 -0.32 -5.72
CA ASN A 485 10.95 -0.06 -4.97
C ASN A 485 10.92 1.21 -4.10
N ALA A 486 9.73 1.67 -3.73
CA ALA A 486 9.47 2.82 -2.88
C ALA A 486 8.14 2.60 -2.15
N PRO A 487 7.95 3.18 -0.95
CA PRO A 487 6.68 3.11 -0.25
C PRO A 487 5.57 3.78 -1.07
N PHE A 488 4.39 3.16 -1.08
CA PHE A 488 3.26 3.66 -1.85
C PHE A 488 1.93 3.39 -1.16
N PHE A 489 0.93 4.15 -1.54
CA PHE A 489 -0.45 4.04 -1.11
C PHE A 489 -1.31 3.41 -2.20
N ILE A 490 -2.28 2.60 -1.77
CA ILE A 490 -3.40 2.13 -2.56
C ILE A 490 -4.66 2.72 -1.93
N HIS A 491 -5.32 3.61 -2.65
CA HIS A 491 -6.54 4.28 -2.23
C HIS A 491 -7.75 3.61 -2.89
N ILE A 492 -8.81 3.34 -2.12
CA ILE A 492 -10.09 2.86 -2.65
C ILE A 492 -11.16 3.92 -2.44
N PHE A 493 -11.91 4.23 -3.50
CA PHE A 493 -12.97 5.23 -3.51
C PHE A 493 -14.32 4.57 -3.82
N LEU A 494 -15.38 5.08 -3.19
CA LEU A 494 -16.77 4.75 -3.50
C LEU A 494 -17.48 6.01 -4.01
N GLY A 495 -17.34 6.26 -5.30
CA GLY A 495 -17.86 7.44 -5.99
C GLY A 495 -16.77 8.18 -6.79
N PRO A 496 -17.12 9.33 -7.41
CA PRO A 496 -16.16 10.17 -8.09
C PRO A 496 -15.16 10.76 -7.09
N PHE A 497 -13.90 10.85 -7.48
CA PHE A 497 -12.83 11.41 -6.65
C PHE A 497 -12.12 12.53 -7.42
N ASN A 498 -11.42 13.42 -6.71
CA ASN A 498 -10.66 14.48 -7.34
C ASN A 498 -9.41 13.91 -8.05
N PRO A 499 -9.15 14.24 -9.33
CA PRO A 499 -8.00 13.69 -10.07
C PRO A 499 -6.63 14.13 -9.52
N ASP A 500 -6.56 15.16 -8.67
CA ASP A 500 -5.33 15.62 -8.02
C ASP A 500 -4.87 14.63 -6.91
N PRO A 501 -3.71 13.97 -7.06
CA PRO A 501 -3.24 12.96 -6.10
C PRO A 501 -3.07 13.47 -4.67
N PHE A 502 -2.71 14.74 -4.51
CA PHE A 502 -2.59 15.38 -3.19
C PHE A 502 -3.91 15.31 -2.42
N SER A 503 -5.05 15.33 -3.11
CA SER A 503 -6.36 15.33 -2.48
C SER A 503 -6.87 13.94 -2.08
N TRP A 504 -6.26 12.86 -2.57
CA TRP A 504 -6.81 11.50 -2.47
C TRP A 504 -6.96 11.02 -1.02
N SER A 505 -5.98 11.29 -0.17
CA SER A 505 -6.03 10.95 1.26
C SER A 505 -7.07 11.76 2.05
N PHE A 506 -7.63 12.79 1.43
CA PHE A 506 -8.58 13.72 2.03
C PHE A 506 -9.97 13.68 1.36
N ASP A 507 -10.13 12.85 0.33
CA ASP A 507 -11.33 12.85 -0.49
C ASP A 507 -12.53 12.32 0.32
N PRO A 508 -13.70 12.98 0.28
CA PRO A 508 -14.88 12.55 1.03
C PRO A 508 -15.41 11.17 0.59
N ASN A 509 -15.10 10.74 -0.64
CA ASN A 509 -15.48 9.44 -1.17
C ASN A 509 -14.38 8.37 -0.96
N LEU A 510 -13.27 8.69 -0.28
CA LEU A 510 -12.27 7.72 0.12
C LEU A 510 -12.88 6.72 1.11
N ALA A 511 -12.85 5.44 0.76
CA ALA A 511 -13.23 4.36 1.67
C ALA A 511 -12.09 4.00 2.62
N GLY A 512 -10.86 4.06 2.14
CA GLY A 512 -9.65 3.88 2.94
C GLY A 512 -8.39 3.87 2.08
N THR A 513 -7.24 3.92 2.74
CA THR A 513 -5.91 3.88 2.12
C THR A 513 -5.06 2.80 2.73
N GLN A 514 -4.49 1.87 1.96
CA GLN A 514 -3.46 0.95 2.46
C GLN A 514 -2.08 1.47 2.07
N ALA A 515 -1.11 1.42 2.99
CA ALA A 515 0.29 1.69 2.68
C ALA A 515 1.08 0.40 2.48
N ILE A 516 1.99 0.38 1.51
CA ILE A 516 2.96 -0.70 1.33
C ILE A 516 4.31 -0.18 1.84
N PHE A 517 4.69 -0.58 3.04
CA PHE A 517 5.84 -0.05 3.78
C PHE A 517 7.14 -0.80 3.47
N VAL A 518 8.11 -0.18 2.81
CA VAL A 518 9.32 -0.87 2.35
C VAL A 518 10.60 -0.27 2.91
N LYS A 519 11.71 -1.00 2.76
CA LYS A 519 13.07 -0.47 2.94
C LYS A 519 13.38 0.56 1.85
N ALA A 520 14.36 1.44 2.10
CA ALA A 520 14.83 2.38 1.09
C ALA A 520 15.49 1.65 -0.08
N ALA A 521 15.36 2.18 -1.29
CA ALA A 521 15.84 1.53 -2.51
C ALA A 521 17.34 1.20 -2.47
N SER A 522 18.17 2.04 -1.85
CA SER A 522 19.62 1.77 -1.75
C SER A 522 19.97 0.63 -0.78
N SER A 523 19.03 0.22 0.06
CA SER A 523 19.15 -0.91 0.99
C SER A 523 18.77 -2.24 0.32
N ILE A 524 18.36 -2.24 -0.95
CA ILE A 524 18.07 -3.43 -1.76
C ILE A 524 19.33 -3.75 -2.59
N PRO A 525 20.19 -4.72 -2.19
CA PRO A 525 21.42 -4.97 -2.91
C PRO A 525 21.13 -5.57 -4.30
N ALA A 526 21.79 -5.06 -5.34
CA ALA A 526 21.78 -5.66 -6.68
C ALA A 526 22.21 -7.15 -6.70
N SER A 527 22.84 -7.63 -5.63
CA SER A 527 23.37 -8.98 -5.45
C SER A 527 22.62 -9.85 -4.43
N CYS A 528 21.48 -9.39 -3.86
CA CYS A 528 20.88 -10.05 -2.70
C CYS A 528 20.35 -11.46 -2.99
N ASN A 529 20.12 -11.82 -4.26
CA ASN A 529 19.39 -13.05 -4.63
C ASN A 529 18.06 -13.19 -3.86
N CYS A 530 17.53 -12.07 -3.38
CA CYS A 530 16.30 -11.97 -2.64
C CYS A 530 15.20 -11.83 -3.68
N ASP A 531 14.33 -12.84 -3.69
CA ASP A 531 13.14 -12.87 -4.52
C ASP A 531 12.24 -11.71 -4.09
N LEU A 532 12.32 -10.57 -4.80
CA LEU A 532 11.51 -9.38 -4.56
C LEU A 532 10.05 -9.57 -4.99
N ASP A 533 9.72 -10.72 -5.61
CA ASP A 533 8.37 -11.06 -6.06
C ASP A 533 7.46 -11.55 -4.91
N LYS A 534 7.85 -11.37 -3.64
CA LYS A 534 6.98 -11.74 -2.50
C LYS A 534 5.73 -10.85 -2.47
N MET A 535 4.60 -11.54 -2.43
CA MET A 535 3.29 -10.93 -2.29
C MET A 535 3.00 -10.60 -0.82
N VAL A 536 2.38 -9.46 -0.59
CA VAL A 536 1.79 -9.06 0.68
C VAL A 536 0.31 -8.82 0.51
N ALA A 537 -0.43 -8.90 1.61
CA ALA A 537 -1.88 -8.73 1.63
C ALA A 537 -2.32 -7.76 2.72
N ALA A 538 -3.46 -7.12 2.48
CA ALA A 538 -4.11 -6.22 3.42
C ALA A 538 -5.61 -6.13 3.11
N THR A 539 -6.35 -5.44 3.96
CA THR A 539 -7.77 -5.16 3.70
C THR A 539 -8.14 -3.70 3.92
N ILE A 540 -9.19 -3.25 3.19
CA ILE A 540 -9.87 -1.99 3.42
C ILE A 540 -11.37 -2.30 3.63
N PRO A 541 -11.89 -2.16 4.85
CA PRO A 541 -13.32 -2.28 5.12
C PRO A 541 -14.12 -1.22 4.36
N LEU A 542 -15.19 -1.64 3.69
CA LEU A 542 -16.07 -0.77 2.90
C LEU A 542 -17.39 -0.47 3.62
N THR A 543 -17.76 -1.26 4.63
CA THR A 543 -19.08 -1.22 5.28
C THR A 543 -19.46 0.17 5.77
N ASP A 544 -18.57 0.87 6.48
CA ASP A 544 -18.89 2.19 7.03
C ASP A 544 -19.07 3.24 5.93
N SER A 545 -18.32 3.13 4.84
CA SER A 545 -18.48 3.99 3.67
C SER A 545 -19.77 3.68 2.90
N LEU A 546 -20.15 2.41 2.78
CA LEU A 546 -21.45 2.00 2.23
C LEU A 546 -22.62 2.49 3.10
N LYS A 547 -22.50 2.45 4.43
CA LYS A 547 -23.51 3.01 5.35
C LYS A 547 -23.70 4.52 5.15
N LYS A 548 -22.65 5.28 4.84
CA LYS A 548 -22.78 6.71 4.46
C LYS A 548 -23.62 6.89 3.20
N HIS A 549 -23.44 6.02 2.19
CA HIS A 549 -24.25 6.02 0.97
C HIS A 549 -25.71 5.56 1.20
N ILE A 550 -25.96 4.70 2.20
CA ILE A 550 -27.32 4.39 2.64
C ILE A 550 -27.97 5.61 3.30
N ALA A 551 -27.23 6.28 4.19
CA ALA A 551 -27.71 7.47 4.89
C ALA A 551 -28.02 8.64 3.93
N SER A 552 -27.29 8.75 2.82
CA SER A 552 -27.56 9.75 1.77
C SER A 552 -28.67 9.35 0.79
N GLY A 553 -29.12 8.09 0.82
CA GLY A 553 -30.10 7.52 -0.11
C GLY A 553 -29.53 7.08 -1.45
N ALA A 554 -28.21 7.10 -1.64
CA ALA A 554 -27.54 6.63 -2.86
C ALA A 554 -27.47 5.09 -2.95
N LEU A 555 -27.54 4.41 -1.80
CA LEU A 555 -27.58 2.95 -1.70
C LEU A 555 -28.79 2.51 -0.86
N ARG A 556 -29.46 1.43 -1.24
CA ARG A 556 -30.69 0.99 -0.56
C ARG A 556 -30.43 0.22 0.74
N SER A 557 -29.50 -0.72 0.71
CA SER A 557 -29.16 -1.58 1.85
C SER A 557 -27.76 -2.18 1.69
N LEU A 558 -27.29 -2.94 2.70
CA LEU A 558 -26.04 -3.70 2.62
C LEU A 558 -26.21 -5.09 1.99
N ASN A 559 -27.40 -5.43 1.50
CA ASN A 559 -27.65 -6.71 0.84
C ASN A 559 -26.85 -6.81 -0.46
N VAL A 560 -26.37 -8.02 -0.78
CA VAL A 560 -25.61 -8.33 -1.99
C VAL A 560 -26.26 -7.81 -3.27
N SER A 561 -27.59 -7.91 -3.39
CA SER A 561 -28.34 -7.45 -4.57
C SER A 561 -28.32 -5.92 -4.77
N ASP A 562 -28.12 -5.15 -3.70
CA ASP A 562 -28.07 -3.68 -3.76
C ASP A 562 -26.62 -3.19 -3.85
N VAL A 563 -25.70 -3.81 -3.11
CA VAL A 563 -24.29 -3.38 -3.02
C VAL A 563 -23.50 -3.74 -4.28
N THR A 564 -23.68 -4.94 -4.83
CA THR A 564 -22.86 -5.40 -5.96
C THR A 564 -23.01 -4.49 -7.19
N PRO A 565 -24.23 -4.10 -7.63
CA PRO A 565 -24.38 -3.11 -8.71
C PRO A 565 -23.80 -1.75 -8.34
N PHE A 566 -24.01 -1.28 -7.11
CA PHE A 566 -23.47 0.00 -6.64
C PHE A 566 -21.94 0.05 -6.73
N LEU A 567 -21.26 -0.99 -6.23
CA LEU A 567 -19.80 -1.10 -6.29
C LEU A 567 -19.31 -1.23 -7.74
N THR A 568 -20.06 -1.94 -8.59
CA THR A 568 -19.72 -2.08 -10.02
C THR A 568 -19.61 -0.72 -10.72
N ASP A 569 -20.44 0.25 -10.33
CA ASP A 569 -20.51 1.58 -10.94
C ASP A 569 -19.65 2.63 -10.23
N ASN A 570 -19.42 2.48 -8.92
CA ASN A 570 -18.83 3.54 -8.09
C ASN A 570 -17.47 3.19 -7.50
N LEU A 571 -17.07 1.92 -7.48
CA LEU A 571 -15.78 1.54 -6.90
C LEU A 571 -14.65 1.83 -7.88
N SER A 572 -13.65 2.57 -7.42
CA SER A 572 -12.39 2.76 -8.13
C SER A 572 -11.21 2.73 -7.17
N TYR A 573 -10.01 2.47 -7.69
CA TYR A 573 -8.78 2.54 -6.90
C TYR A 573 -7.71 3.39 -7.60
N ARG A 574 -6.82 4.01 -6.82
CA ARG A 574 -5.66 4.76 -7.31
C ARG A 574 -4.41 4.43 -6.51
N ILE A 575 -3.26 4.58 -7.15
CA ILE A 575 -1.96 4.33 -6.54
C ILE A 575 -1.18 5.64 -6.52
N SER A 576 -0.56 5.96 -5.39
CA SER A 576 0.38 7.08 -5.26
C SER A 576 1.62 6.62 -4.51
N LEU A 577 2.78 7.24 -4.74
CA LEU A 577 3.88 7.16 -3.79
C LEU A 577 3.50 7.93 -2.52
N THR A 578 4.14 7.64 -1.38
CA THR A 578 3.78 8.29 -0.10
C THR A 578 4.02 9.80 -0.07
N ASN A 579 4.66 10.37 -1.09
CA ASN A 579 4.84 11.81 -1.29
C ASN A 579 3.84 12.42 -2.30
N ASP A 580 2.67 11.80 -2.43
CA ASP A 580 1.56 12.21 -3.30
C ASP A 580 1.86 12.22 -4.81
N MET A 581 2.90 11.52 -5.26
CA MET A 581 3.12 11.34 -6.70
C MET A 581 2.23 10.21 -7.23
N ALA A 582 1.30 10.52 -8.14
CA ALA A 582 0.47 9.50 -8.78
C ALA A 582 1.31 8.44 -9.51
N VAL A 583 0.87 7.20 -9.37
CA VAL A 583 1.39 6.03 -10.07
C VAL A 583 0.26 5.46 -10.91
N ARG A 584 0.56 5.07 -12.15
CA ARG A 584 -0.46 4.47 -13.01
C ARG A 584 -0.68 3.03 -12.57
N ASN A 585 -1.93 2.57 -12.65
CA ASN A 585 -2.27 1.22 -12.19
C ASN A 585 -1.46 0.15 -12.94
N GLU A 586 -1.17 0.36 -14.23
CA GLU A 586 -0.35 -0.53 -15.05
C GLU A 586 1.13 -0.62 -14.61
N ASP A 587 1.63 0.35 -13.84
CA ASP A 587 2.99 0.34 -13.29
C ASP A 587 3.09 -0.58 -12.05
N VAL A 588 1.96 -1.11 -11.56
CA VAL A 588 1.88 -2.09 -10.47
C VAL A 588 1.07 -3.32 -10.93
N PRO A 589 1.55 -4.09 -11.92
CA PRO A 589 0.79 -5.18 -12.53
C PRO A 589 0.48 -6.34 -11.58
N SER A 590 1.19 -6.41 -10.44
CA SER A 590 0.93 -7.39 -9.38
C SER A 590 -0.25 -7.03 -8.49
N LEU A 591 -0.74 -5.78 -8.51
CA LEU A 591 -1.86 -5.35 -7.67
C LEU A 591 -3.15 -6.05 -8.10
N LYS A 592 -3.78 -6.71 -7.15
CA LYS A 592 -5.14 -7.26 -7.26
C LYS A 592 -5.97 -6.71 -6.12
N VAL A 593 -7.17 -6.25 -6.46
CA VAL A 593 -8.18 -5.87 -5.47
C VAL A 593 -9.38 -6.79 -5.63
N SER A 594 -9.80 -7.49 -4.58
CA SER A 594 -11.01 -8.32 -4.60
C SER A 594 -12.01 -7.86 -3.54
N ILE A 595 -13.29 -7.90 -3.88
CA ILE A 595 -14.38 -7.46 -3.01
C ILE A 595 -15.11 -8.68 -2.49
N VAL A 596 -15.21 -8.75 -1.17
CA VAL A 596 -15.92 -9.82 -0.47
C VAL A 596 -16.98 -9.26 0.45
N SER A 597 -18.01 -10.06 0.70
CA SER A 597 -18.94 -9.82 1.80
C SER A 597 -18.91 -10.99 2.77
N VAL A 598 -19.14 -10.71 4.05
CA VAL A 598 -19.24 -11.73 5.10
C VAL A 598 -20.45 -11.42 5.95
N ASP A 599 -21.30 -12.41 6.17
CA ASP A 599 -22.35 -12.27 7.17
C ASP A 599 -21.75 -12.45 8.58
N VAL A 600 -22.10 -11.55 9.49
CA VAL A 600 -21.58 -11.48 10.84
C VAL A 600 -22.76 -11.49 11.80
N GLU A 601 -22.81 -12.47 12.70
CA GLU A 601 -23.80 -12.50 13.78
C GLU A 601 -23.37 -11.54 14.88
N THR A 602 -24.22 -10.54 15.15
CA THR A 602 -23.93 -9.52 16.16
C THR A 602 -23.97 -10.15 17.57
N PRO A 603 -22.98 -9.87 18.44
CA PRO A 603 -23.00 -10.35 19.82
C PRO A 603 -24.24 -9.84 20.56
N GLN A 604 -24.80 -10.67 21.44
CA GLN A 604 -26.00 -10.31 22.20
C GLN A 604 -25.66 -9.50 23.46
N THR A 605 -24.42 -9.60 23.93
CA THR A 605 -23.89 -8.90 25.09
C THR A 605 -22.51 -8.31 24.79
N ASP A 606 -22.08 -7.30 25.56
CA ASP A 606 -20.76 -6.67 25.39
C ASP A 606 -19.59 -7.63 25.73
N SER A 607 -19.88 -8.78 26.35
CA SER A 607 -18.93 -9.84 26.71
C SER A 607 -18.85 -10.98 25.69
N GLU A 608 -19.50 -10.86 24.53
CA GLU A 608 -19.42 -11.82 23.44
C GLU A 608 -18.72 -11.20 22.22
N LEU A 609 -17.95 -12.00 21.49
CA LEU A 609 -17.44 -11.61 20.18
C LEU A 609 -18.44 -12.01 19.07
N PRO A 610 -18.48 -11.27 17.94
CA PRO A 610 -19.29 -11.64 16.80
C PRO A 610 -18.85 -12.98 16.21
N VAL A 611 -19.78 -13.66 15.53
CA VAL A 611 -19.49 -14.89 14.79
C VAL A 611 -19.49 -14.59 13.31
N TRP A 612 -18.31 -14.73 12.69
CA TRP A 612 -18.11 -14.54 11.25
C TRP A 612 -18.51 -15.81 10.48
N LYS A 613 -19.32 -15.64 9.43
CA LYS A 613 -19.71 -16.72 8.51
C LYS A 613 -18.70 -16.83 7.36
N GLU A 614 -19.00 -17.69 6.40
CA GLU A 614 -18.17 -17.82 5.19
C GLU A 614 -18.22 -16.53 4.36
N ALA A 615 -17.06 -16.16 3.81
CA ALA A 615 -16.93 -15.03 2.92
C ALA A 615 -17.40 -15.37 1.51
N TYR A 616 -18.08 -14.43 0.86
CA TYR A 616 -18.53 -14.52 -0.52
C TYR A 616 -17.77 -13.51 -1.38
N GLU A 617 -17.09 -13.99 -2.41
CA GLU A 617 -16.44 -13.11 -3.40
C GLU A 617 -17.45 -12.58 -4.42
N HIS A 618 -17.39 -11.28 -4.73
CA HIS A 618 -18.34 -10.61 -5.63
C HIS A 618 -17.67 -10.01 -6.86
N ILE A 619 -16.53 -9.35 -6.65
CA ILE A 619 -15.85 -8.58 -7.70
C ILE A 619 -14.35 -8.84 -7.58
N ASN A 620 -13.73 -9.26 -8.66
CA ASN A 620 -12.27 -9.21 -8.81
C ASN A 620 -11.94 -8.01 -9.71
N LEU A 621 -11.19 -7.08 -9.17
CA LEU A 621 -10.66 -5.91 -9.88
C LEU A 621 -9.21 -6.21 -10.23
N ILE A 622 -9.06 -7.11 -11.18
CA ILE A 622 -7.97 -7.02 -12.15
C ILE A 622 -8.59 -6.23 -13.33
N SER A 623 -7.93 -6.00 -14.45
CA SER A 623 -8.58 -5.42 -15.63
C SER A 623 -9.62 -6.40 -16.24
N ASP A 624 -10.68 -6.70 -15.49
CA ASP A 624 -11.59 -7.85 -15.66
C ASP A 624 -12.94 -7.45 -16.26
N LYS A 625 -13.09 -6.22 -16.77
CA LYS A 625 -14.29 -5.81 -17.55
C LYS A 625 -14.04 -5.82 -19.05
N PHE A 626 -12.81 -6.07 -19.49
CA PHE A 626 -12.43 -5.93 -20.89
C PHE A 626 -11.57 -7.08 -21.37
N TYR A 627 -11.68 -7.41 -22.66
CA TYR A 627 -10.80 -8.35 -23.34
C TYR A 627 -10.22 -7.74 -24.62
N ALA A 628 -9.20 -8.38 -25.19
CA ALA A 628 -8.62 -8.00 -26.48
C ALA A 628 -8.62 -9.17 -27.47
N ILE A 629 -8.70 -8.87 -28.76
CA ILE A 629 -8.68 -9.87 -29.85
C ILE A 629 -7.51 -9.61 -30.79
N VAL A 630 -6.73 -10.64 -31.09
CA VAL A 630 -5.67 -10.61 -32.10
C VAL A 630 -5.99 -11.59 -33.23
N ALA A 631 -6.34 -11.06 -34.40
CA ALA A 631 -6.56 -11.84 -35.61
C ALA A 631 -5.29 -11.98 -36.45
N GLY A 632 -4.91 -13.21 -36.79
CA GLY A 632 -3.69 -13.49 -37.55
C GLY A 632 -2.46 -13.72 -36.66
N VAL A 633 -2.58 -14.62 -35.68
CA VAL A 633 -1.46 -14.99 -34.81
C VAL A 633 -0.48 -15.91 -35.54
N GLY A 634 0.81 -15.70 -35.26
CA GLY A 634 1.94 -16.51 -35.72
C GLY A 634 3.21 -16.11 -34.94
N PRO A 635 4.37 -16.71 -35.23
CA PRO A 635 5.57 -16.62 -34.36
C PRO A 635 6.19 -15.21 -34.22
N GLY A 636 5.76 -14.24 -35.03
CA GLY A 636 6.26 -12.85 -35.01
C GLY A 636 5.29 -11.89 -34.31
N THR A 637 4.91 -10.81 -35.00
CA THR A 637 4.08 -9.71 -34.47
C THR A 637 2.83 -10.18 -33.74
N GLY A 638 2.06 -11.11 -34.30
CA GLY A 638 0.82 -11.59 -33.67
C GLY A 638 1.04 -12.19 -32.29
N ARG A 639 2.12 -12.95 -32.09
CA ARG A 639 2.53 -13.45 -30.76
C ARG A 639 2.89 -12.31 -29.82
N SER A 640 3.81 -11.43 -30.23
CA SER A 640 4.28 -10.34 -29.35
C SER A 640 3.14 -9.40 -28.95
N VAL A 641 2.21 -9.10 -29.86
CA VAL A 641 1.00 -8.33 -29.55
C VAL A 641 0.11 -9.09 -28.56
N ALA A 642 -0.15 -10.38 -28.78
CA ALA A 642 -0.96 -11.17 -27.85
C ALA A 642 -0.35 -11.23 -26.45
N VAL A 643 0.96 -11.46 -26.34
CA VAL A 643 1.68 -11.46 -25.06
C VAL A 643 1.59 -10.09 -24.40
N ARG A 644 1.84 -9.01 -25.15
CA ARG A 644 1.81 -7.65 -24.60
C ARG A 644 0.44 -7.24 -24.10
N PHE A 645 -0.61 -7.46 -24.90
CA PHE A 645 -1.99 -7.15 -24.51
C PHE A 645 -2.49 -8.06 -23.39
N SER A 646 -1.94 -9.29 -23.25
CA SER A 646 -2.31 -10.19 -22.15
C SER A 646 -1.90 -9.69 -20.77
N GLU A 647 -0.97 -8.73 -20.69
CA GLU A 647 -0.60 -8.07 -19.44
C GLU A 647 -1.72 -7.17 -18.91
N ALA A 648 -2.63 -6.72 -19.77
CA ALA A 648 -3.74 -5.85 -19.41
C ALA A 648 -5.12 -6.48 -19.60
N TYR A 649 -5.29 -7.47 -20.47
CA TYR A 649 -6.61 -8.05 -20.78
C TYR A 649 -6.52 -9.57 -20.96
N PRO A 650 -7.59 -10.34 -20.68
CA PRO A 650 -7.81 -11.61 -21.34
C PRO A 650 -7.71 -11.44 -22.86
N VAL A 651 -7.00 -12.36 -23.54
CA VAL A 651 -6.77 -12.25 -24.99
C VAL A 651 -7.36 -13.41 -25.78
N VAL A 652 -8.02 -13.09 -26.89
CA VAL A 652 -8.48 -14.06 -27.91
C VAL A 652 -7.50 -14.07 -29.07
N LEU A 653 -6.99 -15.24 -29.41
CA LEU A 653 -6.08 -15.45 -30.52
C LEU A 653 -6.83 -16.15 -31.66
N LEU A 654 -7.05 -15.46 -32.78
CA LEU A 654 -7.67 -16.03 -33.97
C LEU A 654 -6.61 -16.40 -35.01
N ALA A 655 -6.59 -17.66 -35.43
CA ALA A 655 -5.78 -18.12 -36.56
C ALA A 655 -6.45 -19.28 -37.30
N ARG A 656 -5.98 -19.61 -38.51
CA ARG A 656 -6.54 -20.71 -39.31
C ARG A 656 -6.10 -22.10 -38.86
N SER A 657 -4.99 -22.19 -38.14
CA SER A 657 -4.49 -23.46 -37.64
C SER A 657 -4.17 -23.32 -36.15
N PRO A 658 -4.53 -24.31 -35.32
CA PRO A 658 -4.24 -24.27 -33.89
C PRO A 658 -2.75 -24.14 -33.55
N GLU A 659 -1.88 -24.68 -34.40
CA GLU A 659 -0.41 -24.65 -34.26
C GLU A 659 0.13 -23.22 -34.26
N SER A 660 -0.64 -22.25 -34.75
CA SER A 660 -0.25 -20.85 -34.80
C SER A 660 -0.48 -20.09 -33.49
N TYR A 661 -1.27 -20.62 -32.55
CA TYR A 661 -1.58 -19.96 -31.28
C TYR A 661 -1.43 -20.85 -30.04
N LYS A 662 -1.42 -22.18 -30.15
CA LYS A 662 -1.44 -23.11 -29.00
C LYS A 662 -0.29 -22.86 -28.02
N ASP A 663 0.91 -22.64 -28.52
CA ASP A 663 2.10 -22.38 -27.71
C ASP A 663 2.04 -20.99 -27.03
N VAL A 664 1.54 -19.98 -27.72
CA VAL A 664 1.33 -18.63 -27.17
C VAL A 664 0.25 -18.64 -26.09
N VAL A 665 -0.86 -19.33 -26.33
CA VAL A 665 -1.93 -19.53 -25.33
C VAL A 665 -1.37 -20.23 -24.10
N ALA A 666 -0.61 -21.31 -24.28
CA ALA A 666 0.01 -22.03 -23.18
C ALA A 666 1.02 -21.17 -22.41
N GLU A 667 1.83 -20.35 -23.10
CA GLU A 667 2.76 -19.40 -22.48
C GLU A 667 2.03 -18.37 -21.61
N ILE A 668 1.01 -17.71 -22.17
CA ILE A 668 0.25 -16.68 -21.48
C ILE A 668 -0.46 -17.27 -20.25
N ASN A 669 -1.13 -18.41 -20.41
CA ASN A 669 -1.85 -19.09 -19.33
C ASN A 669 -0.91 -19.62 -18.23
N LYS A 670 0.25 -20.17 -18.60
CA LYS A 670 1.27 -20.58 -17.63
C LYS A 670 1.80 -19.40 -16.81
N GLY A 671 1.80 -18.20 -17.38
CA GLY A 671 2.12 -16.95 -16.68
C GLY A 671 1.00 -16.38 -15.82
N GLY A 672 -0.07 -17.13 -15.52
CA GLY A 672 -1.17 -16.70 -14.65
C GLY A 672 -2.15 -15.71 -15.28
N ARG A 673 -2.06 -15.48 -16.60
CA ARG A 673 -2.96 -14.63 -17.40
C ARG A 673 -4.00 -15.48 -18.13
N LYS A 674 -4.99 -14.87 -18.80
CA LYS A 674 -6.03 -15.60 -19.55
C LYS A 674 -5.88 -15.40 -21.06
N ALA A 675 -5.74 -16.50 -21.80
CA ALA A 675 -5.75 -16.54 -23.25
C ALA A 675 -6.57 -17.73 -23.77
N ILE A 676 -7.34 -17.50 -24.82
CA ILE A 676 -8.04 -18.56 -25.57
C ILE A 676 -7.66 -18.46 -27.05
N GLY A 677 -7.59 -19.60 -27.72
CA GLY A 677 -7.27 -19.68 -29.14
C GLY A 677 -8.41 -20.32 -29.92
N ILE A 678 -8.90 -19.62 -30.94
CA ILE A 678 -10.04 -20.06 -31.75
C ILE A 678 -9.59 -20.20 -33.20
N THR A 679 -9.90 -21.35 -33.79
CA THR A 679 -9.62 -21.60 -35.21
C THR A 679 -10.68 -20.92 -36.07
N ALA A 680 -10.30 -19.84 -36.75
CA ALA A 680 -11.19 -19.08 -37.63
C ALA A 680 -10.39 -18.43 -38.78
N ASP A 681 -10.91 -18.53 -40.00
CA ASP A 681 -10.42 -17.76 -41.14
C ASP A 681 -11.18 -16.42 -41.20
N ALA A 682 -10.48 -15.30 -41.06
CA ALA A 682 -11.12 -13.99 -41.08
C ALA A 682 -11.82 -13.65 -42.41
N THR A 683 -11.53 -14.39 -43.48
CA THR A 683 -12.16 -14.23 -44.79
C THR A 683 -13.43 -15.06 -44.97
N ASP A 684 -13.81 -15.84 -43.95
CA ASP A 684 -15.03 -16.64 -43.88
C ASP A 684 -15.95 -16.05 -42.81
N GLU A 685 -17.06 -15.46 -43.24
CA GLU A 685 -18.04 -14.82 -42.37
C GLU A 685 -18.66 -15.80 -41.35
N PHE A 686 -18.92 -17.04 -41.76
CA PHE A 686 -19.50 -18.05 -40.85
C PHE A 686 -18.50 -18.48 -39.79
N ALA A 687 -17.23 -18.68 -40.17
CA ALA A 687 -16.18 -19.01 -39.22
C ALA A 687 -15.95 -17.87 -38.22
N LEU A 688 -15.94 -16.62 -38.69
CA LEU A 688 -15.79 -15.46 -37.84
C LEU A 688 -16.98 -15.32 -36.87
N LYS A 689 -18.21 -15.43 -37.37
CA LYS A 689 -19.42 -15.41 -36.54
C LYS A 689 -19.39 -16.48 -35.44
N SER A 690 -19.06 -17.71 -35.79
CA SER A 690 -18.94 -18.81 -34.82
C SER A 690 -17.83 -18.56 -33.79
N ALA A 691 -16.74 -17.91 -34.19
CA ALA A 691 -15.70 -17.49 -33.26
C ALA A 691 -16.23 -16.46 -32.26
N PHE A 692 -16.96 -15.43 -32.69
CA PHE A 692 -17.56 -14.45 -31.78
C PHE A 692 -18.62 -15.06 -30.84
N GLU A 693 -19.45 -15.99 -31.31
CA GLU A 693 -20.35 -16.77 -30.45
C GLU A 693 -19.61 -17.60 -29.40
N THR A 694 -18.39 -18.04 -29.71
CA THR A 694 -17.53 -18.76 -28.77
C THR A 694 -16.91 -17.78 -27.77
N ILE A 695 -16.44 -16.61 -28.23
CA ILE A 695 -15.89 -15.55 -27.37
C ILE A 695 -16.93 -15.11 -26.34
N GLU A 696 -18.17 -14.86 -26.78
CA GLU A 696 -19.27 -14.44 -25.90
C GLU A 696 -19.56 -15.48 -24.80
N LYS A 697 -19.40 -16.77 -25.10
CA LYS A 697 -19.57 -17.85 -24.11
C LYS A 697 -18.40 -17.97 -23.14
N GLU A 698 -17.17 -17.76 -23.63
CA GLU A 698 -15.95 -17.89 -22.82
C GLU A 698 -15.69 -16.66 -21.94
N PHE A 699 -16.13 -15.50 -22.40
CA PHE A 699 -16.01 -14.19 -21.75
C PHE A 699 -17.38 -13.52 -21.59
N PRO A 700 -18.28 -14.12 -20.79
CA PRO A 700 -19.56 -13.48 -20.48
C PRO A 700 -19.31 -12.13 -19.81
N ASP A 701 -20.11 -11.13 -20.15
CA ASP A 701 -20.10 -9.78 -19.58
C ASP A 701 -18.82 -8.95 -19.80
N LEU A 702 -17.81 -9.47 -20.53
CA LEU A 702 -16.63 -8.70 -20.90
C LEU A 702 -16.86 -7.87 -22.16
N LYS A 703 -16.35 -6.64 -22.14
CA LYS A 703 -16.40 -5.71 -23.26
C LYS A 703 -15.10 -5.72 -24.08
N LEU A 704 -15.16 -5.35 -25.36
CA LEU A 704 -13.96 -5.36 -26.21
C LEU A 704 -13.16 -4.06 -26.06
N ALA A 705 -11.97 -4.11 -25.46
CA ALA A 705 -11.08 -2.94 -25.37
C ALA A 705 -10.22 -2.74 -26.63
N ALA A 706 -9.71 -3.83 -27.21
CA ALA A 706 -8.81 -3.74 -28.36
C ALA A 706 -9.00 -4.89 -29.36
N ALA A 707 -8.99 -4.55 -30.64
CA ALA A 707 -9.06 -5.48 -31.75
C ALA A 707 -7.89 -5.24 -32.71
N ILE A 708 -7.09 -6.28 -32.97
CA ILE A 708 -5.90 -6.19 -33.81
C ILE A 708 -6.08 -7.08 -35.04
N TYR A 709 -6.03 -6.48 -36.22
CA TYR A 709 -6.04 -7.18 -37.51
C TYR A 709 -4.60 -7.33 -38.04
N ASN A 710 -3.99 -8.48 -37.78
CA ASN A 710 -2.65 -8.88 -38.23
C ASN A 710 -2.70 -10.02 -39.28
N VAL A 711 -3.82 -10.19 -39.97
CA VAL A 711 -4.01 -11.28 -40.93
C VAL A 711 -3.13 -11.09 -42.17
N ARG A 712 -2.49 -12.19 -42.60
CA ARG A 712 -1.70 -12.28 -43.83
C ARG A 712 -2.38 -13.19 -44.86
N PRO A 713 -2.52 -12.78 -46.14
CA PRO A 713 -3.03 -13.65 -47.22
C PRO A 713 -2.20 -14.93 -47.38
N ASN A 714 -2.85 -16.04 -47.76
CA ASN A 714 -2.28 -17.39 -47.66
C ASN A 714 -1.29 -17.81 -48.76
N SER A 715 -0.51 -16.88 -49.31
CA SER A 715 0.34 -17.20 -50.45
C SER A 715 1.68 -16.46 -50.37
N ARG A 716 2.70 -17.21 -49.90
CA ARG A 716 4.12 -16.86 -50.01
C ARG A 716 4.69 -16.74 -51.46
N PRO A 717 4.01 -17.04 -52.59
CA PRO A 717 4.57 -16.82 -53.93
C PRO A 717 4.01 -15.54 -54.61
N SER A 718 3.86 -14.43 -53.89
CA SER A 718 3.32 -13.17 -54.40
C SER A 718 4.37 -12.19 -54.92
N ARG A 719 5.66 -12.58 -54.85
CA ARG A 719 6.77 -11.88 -55.51
C ARG A 719 7.02 -12.53 -56.88
N LYS A 720 6.28 -12.12 -57.91
CA LYS A 720 6.36 -12.68 -59.26
C LYS A 720 6.35 -11.60 -60.34
N PRO A 721 6.93 -11.85 -61.53
CA PRO A 721 6.67 -11.04 -62.71
C PRO A 721 5.16 -10.91 -62.98
N PHE A 722 4.73 -9.75 -63.47
CA PHE A 722 3.30 -9.45 -63.63
C PHE A 722 2.57 -10.48 -64.51
N LEU A 723 3.23 -10.96 -65.57
CA LEU A 723 2.67 -11.94 -66.51
C LEU A 723 2.59 -13.37 -65.96
N GLU A 724 3.17 -13.64 -64.78
CA GLU A 724 3.08 -14.94 -64.09
C GLU A 724 2.02 -14.94 -62.98
N LEU A 725 1.39 -13.79 -62.71
CA LEU A 725 0.32 -13.67 -61.74
C LEU A 725 -1.00 -14.07 -62.38
N THR A 726 -1.80 -14.79 -61.61
CA THR A 726 -3.15 -15.20 -61.99
C THR A 726 -4.20 -14.31 -61.32
N PRO A 727 -5.43 -14.25 -61.86
CA PRO A 727 -6.55 -13.64 -61.15
C PRO A 727 -6.72 -14.20 -59.73
N ALA A 728 -6.48 -15.50 -59.53
CA ALA A 728 -6.54 -16.13 -58.21
C ALA A 728 -5.48 -15.59 -57.22
N ASP A 729 -4.29 -15.19 -57.70
CA ASP A 729 -3.28 -14.53 -56.86
C ASP A 729 -3.77 -13.15 -56.39
N LEU A 730 -4.42 -12.40 -57.29
CA LEU A 730 -5.04 -11.12 -56.96
C LEU A 730 -6.19 -11.32 -55.96
N ASP A 731 -7.11 -12.24 -56.25
CA ASP A 731 -8.26 -12.55 -55.42
C ASP A 731 -7.84 -12.97 -54.02
N THR A 732 -6.78 -13.80 -53.88
CA THR A 732 -6.24 -14.19 -52.58
C THR A 732 -5.75 -12.98 -51.77
N SER A 733 -5.07 -12.03 -52.44
CA SER A 733 -4.58 -10.81 -51.79
C SER A 733 -5.72 -9.89 -51.37
N LEU A 734 -6.70 -9.65 -52.26
CA LEU A 734 -7.88 -8.83 -51.96
C LEU A 734 -8.73 -9.46 -50.86
N LYS A 735 -8.92 -10.79 -50.91
CA LYS A 735 -9.70 -11.53 -49.93
C LYS A 735 -9.08 -11.43 -48.53
N GLY A 736 -7.76 -11.62 -48.40
CA GLY A 736 -7.09 -11.53 -47.10
C GLY A 736 -6.95 -10.10 -46.55
N ASN A 737 -6.65 -9.11 -47.41
CA ASN A 737 -6.35 -7.75 -46.94
C ASN A 737 -7.61 -6.87 -46.81
N ILE A 738 -8.56 -7.00 -47.73
CA ILE A 738 -9.76 -6.15 -47.81
C ILE A 738 -10.97 -6.88 -47.24
N HIS A 739 -11.35 -8.03 -47.84
CA HIS A 739 -12.56 -8.74 -47.43
C HIS A 739 -12.47 -9.23 -45.98
N GLY A 740 -11.34 -9.81 -45.58
CA GLY A 740 -11.15 -10.23 -44.19
C GLY A 740 -11.14 -9.07 -43.19
N LEU A 741 -10.57 -7.91 -43.54
CA LEU A 741 -10.64 -6.73 -42.68
C LEU A 741 -12.06 -6.19 -42.59
N PHE A 742 -12.81 -6.20 -43.70
CA PHE A 742 -14.20 -5.79 -43.73
C PHE A 742 -15.04 -6.67 -42.80
N ASN A 743 -14.92 -7.99 -42.91
CA ASN A 743 -15.65 -8.94 -42.05
C ASN A 743 -15.27 -8.76 -40.59
N PHE A 744 -13.97 -8.68 -40.29
CA PHE A 744 -13.49 -8.45 -38.92
C PHE A 744 -13.99 -7.12 -38.35
N GLY A 745 -13.93 -6.05 -39.14
CA GLY A 745 -14.44 -4.72 -38.78
C GLY A 745 -15.93 -4.73 -38.46
N GLN A 746 -16.75 -5.40 -39.26
CA GLN A 746 -18.19 -5.55 -39.02
C GLN A 746 -18.49 -6.23 -37.68
N SER A 747 -17.67 -7.19 -37.26
CA SER A 747 -17.84 -7.86 -35.97
C SER A 747 -17.33 -7.06 -34.78
N VAL A 748 -16.20 -6.36 -34.91
CA VAL A 748 -15.55 -5.71 -33.75
C VAL A 748 -16.00 -4.27 -33.52
N VAL A 749 -16.32 -3.50 -34.56
CA VAL A 749 -16.65 -2.08 -34.41
C VAL A 749 -17.87 -1.85 -33.51
N PRO A 750 -18.98 -2.61 -33.61
CA PRO A 750 -20.10 -2.48 -32.68
C PRO A 750 -19.68 -2.71 -31.22
N LEU A 751 -18.88 -3.75 -30.96
CA LEU A 751 -18.39 -4.09 -29.62
C LEU A 751 -17.43 -3.03 -29.05
N LEU A 752 -16.60 -2.42 -29.92
CA LEU A 752 -15.73 -1.31 -29.55
C LEU A 752 -16.57 -0.06 -29.21
N LEU A 753 -17.62 0.24 -29.96
CA LEU A 753 -18.54 1.35 -29.67
C LEU A 753 -19.24 1.18 -28.32
N GLU A 754 -19.72 -0.03 -28.01
CA GLU A 754 -20.33 -0.37 -26.70
C GLU A 754 -19.38 -0.20 -25.51
N SER A 755 -18.07 -0.17 -25.78
CA SER A 755 -17.01 -0.04 -24.79
C SER A 755 -16.62 1.41 -24.50
N VAL A 756 -16.99 2.37 -25.36
CA VAL A 756 -16.48 3.76 -25.32
C VAL A 756 -16.74 4.44 -23.97
N GLU A 757 -17.95 4.32 -23.42
CA GLU A 757 -18.33 4.97 -22.17
C GLU A 757 -17.63 4.39 -20.95
N SER A 758 -17.24 3.11 -21.00
CA SER A 758 -16.77 2.37 -19.83
C SER A 758 -15.28 2.00 -19.88
N SER A 759 -14.63 2.11 -21.03
CA SER A 759 -13.25 1.64 -21.21
C SER A 759 -12.23 2.63 -20.64
N PRO A 760 -11.21 2.16 -19.90
CA PRO A 760 -10.18 3.03 -19.32
C PRO A 760 -9.30 3.70 -20.39
N HIS A 761 -9.20 3.08 -21.56
CA HIS A 761 -8.55 3.63 -22.74
C HIS A 761 -9.55 3.66 -23.90
N PRO A 762 -9.36 4.51 -24.92
CA PRO A 762 -10.24 4.48 -26.06
C PRO A 762 -10.27 3.09 -26.72
N PRO A 763 -11.46 2.49 -26.93
CA PRO A 763 -11.56 1.22 -27.61
C PRO A 763 -10.89 1.31 -28.98
N THR A 764 -10.02 0.36 -29.30
CA THR A 764 -9.08 0.52 -30.42
C THR A 764 -9.18 -0.59 -31.45
N LEU A 765 -9.21 -0.24 -32.74
CA LEU A 765 -8.99 -1.13 -33.87
C LEU A 765 -7.64 -0.83 -34.55
N LEU A 766 -6.69 -1.76 -34.45
CA LEU A 766 -5.38 -1.64 -35.07
C LEU A 766 -5.26 -2.54 -36.30
N VAL A 767 -4.79 -1.99 -37.41
CA VAL A 767 -4.62 -2.73 -38.66
C VAL A 767 -3.15 -2.75 -39.07
N THR A 768 -2.61 -3.96 -39.26
CA THR A 768 -1.21 -4.16 -39.64
C THR A 768 -1.03 -4.05 -41.15
N GLY A 769 -0.39 -2.97 -41.57
CA GLY A 769 0.02 -2.69 -42.95
C GLY A 769 1.44 -3.14 -43.28
N ALA A 770 1.96 -2.62 -44.39
CA ALA A 770 3.34 -2.81 -44.83
C ALA A 770 3.76 -1.64 -45.74
N THR A 771 5.02 -1.59 -46.18
CA THR A 771 5.49 -0.67 -47.24
C THR A 771 4.55 -0.64 -48.45
N ALA A 772 4.02 -1.81 -48.80
CA ALA A 772 3.12 -2.01 -49.94
C ALA A 772 1.77 -1.27 -49.78
N SER A 773 1.41 -0.82 -48.58
CA SER A 773 0.24 0.02 -48.34
C SER A 773 0.39 1.41 -48.96
N ILE A 774 1.62 1.93 -49.04
CA ILE A 774 1.93 3.30 -49.49
C ILE A 774 2.42 3.32 -50.94
N ARG A 775 3.18 2.30 -51.37
CA ARG A 775 3.78 2.26 -52.71
C ARG A 775 3.84 0.86 -53.32
N GLY A 776 3.64 0.79 -54.64
CA GLY A 776 3.89 -0.42 -55.42
C GLY A 776 5.39 -0.63 -55.68
N SER A 777 5.85 -1.86 -55.56
CA SER A 777 7.22 -2.27 -55.91
C SER A 777 7.21 -3.31 -57.03
N LYS A 778 8.29 -3.37 -57.82
CA LYS A 778 8.45 -4.40 -58.86
C LYS A 778 8.24 -5.78 -58.27
N LEU A 779 7.48 -6.63 -58.97
CA LEU A 779 7.11 -7.99 -58.56
C LEU A 779 6.07 -8.09 -57.42
N TRP A 780 5.54 -6.99 -56.87
CA TRP A 780 4.63 -7.00 -55.71
C TRP A 780 3.22 -6.47 -56.03
N SER A 781 2.79 -6.47 -57.29
CA SER A 781 1.55 -5.80 -57.74
C SER A 781 0.30 -6.26 -56.99
N VAL A 782 0.11 -7.57 -56.78
CA VAL A 782 -1.08 -8.11 -56.07
C VAL A 782 -1.08 -7.78 -54.58
N ILE A 783 0.07 -7.81 -53.90
CA ILE A 783 0.16 -7.42 -52.49
C ILE A 783 -0.06 -5.92 -52.33
N ALA A 784 0.53 -5.11 -53.20
CA ALA A 784 0.34 -3.67 -53.19
C ALA A 784 -1.14 -3.31 -53.37
N ALA A 785 -1.84 -3.93 -54.33
CA ALA A 785 -3.27 -3.73 -54.51
C ALA A 785 -4.07 -4.05 -53.22
N GLY A 786 -3.80 -5.19 -52.59
CA GLY A 786 -4.48 -5.60 -51.35
C GLY A 786 -4.16 -4.68 -50.16
N LYS A 787 -2.88 -4.37 -49.91
CA LYS A 787 -2.43 -3.55 -48.79
C LYS A 787 -2.83 -2.08 -48.91
N SER A 788 -2.83 -1.51 -50.12
CA SER A 788 -3.38 -0.18 -50.34
C SER A 788 -4.89 -0.15 -50.11
N GLY A 789 -5.63 -1.16 -50.56
CA GLY A 789 -7.06 -1.28 -50.27
C GLY A 789 -7.34 -1.39 -48.76
N GLN A 790 -6.54 -2.19 -48.05
CA GLN A 790 -6.62 -2.31 -46.59
C GLN A 790 -6.42 -0.96 -45.89
N ARG A 791 -5.38 -0.21 -46.28
CA ARG A 791 -5.08 1.12 -45.73
C ARG A 791 -6.25 2.09 -45.92
N ILE A 792 -6.81 2.15 -47.13
CA ILE A 792 -7.93 3.05 -47.42
C ILE A 792 -9.19 2.65 -46.64
N LEU A 793 -9.45 1.35 -46.46
CA LEU A 793 -10.56 0.89 -45.61
C LEU A 793 -10.36 1.31 -44.15
N THR A 794 -9.16 1.12 -43.57
CA THR A 794 -8.84 1.57 -42.21
C THR A 794 -9.03 3.08 -42.05
N GLN A 795 -8.60 3.86 -43.04
CA GLN A 795 -8.77 5.31 -43.10
C GLN A 795 -10.24 5.75 -43.14
N SER A 796 -11.09 4.98 -43.83
CA SER A 796 -12.53 5.23 -43.86
C SER A 796 -13.14 5.01 -42.48
N LEU A 797 -12.86 3.85 -41.86
CA LEU A 797 -13.33 3.52 -40.51
C LEU A 797 -12.87 4.55 -39.46
N ALA A 798 -11.63 5.03 -39.55
CA ALA A 798 -11.11 6.06 -38.64
C ALA A 798 -11.88 7.38 -38.72
N ARG A 799 -12.27 7.81 -39.93
CA ARG A 799 -13.04 9.04 -40.12
C ARG A 799 -14.47 8.91 -39.63
N GLU A 800 -15.02 7.70 -39.70
CA GLU A 800 -16.39 7.41 -39.28
C GLU A 800 -16.52 7.22 -37.76
N PHE A 801 -15.63 6.43 -37.15
CA PHE A 801 -15.75 6.01 -35.75
C PHE A 801 -14.81 6.76 -34.80
N GLY A 802 -13.78 7.43 -35.30
CA GLY A 802 -12.92 8.31 -34.50
C GLY A 802 -13.69 9.37 -33.71
N PRO A 803 -14.61 10.14 -34.34
CA PRO A 803 -15.47 11.09 -33.64
C PRO A 803 -16.40 10.47 -32.60
N GLN A 804 -16.66 9.16 -32.69
CA GLN A 804 -17.48 8.39 -31.75
C GLN A 804 -16.66 7.78 -30.62
N GLY A 805 -15.36 8.07 -30.54
CA GLY A 805 -14.47 7.63 -29.45
C GLY A 805 -13.70 6.34 -29.71
N VAL A 806 -13.86 5.70 -30.88
CA VAL A 806 -13.10 4.49 -31.25
C VAL A 806 -11.82 4.89 -31.98
N HIS A 807 -10.66 4.47 -31.44
CA HIS A 807 -9.37 4.74 -32.08
C HIS A 807 -9.12 3.71 -33.19
N VAL A 808 -9.11 4.16 -34.45
CA VAL A 808 -8.79 3.28 -35.59
C VAL A 808 -7.47 3.72 -36.22
N ALA A 809 -6.46 2.86 -36.17
CA ALA A 809 -5.11 3.19 -36.64
C ALA A 809 -4.53 2.13 -37.59
N HIS A 810 -3.73 2.59 -38.55
CA HIS A 810 -3.02 1.75 -39.51
C HIS A 810 -1.51 1.80 -39.25
N ALA A 811 -0.92 0.67 -38.86
CA ALA A 811 0.52 0.56 -38.64
C ALA A 811 1.26 0.14 -39.91
N ILE A 812 2.10 1.02 -40.45
CA ILE A 812 2.97 0.72 -41.59
C ILE A 812 4.23 0.06 -41.04
N ILE A 813 4.38 -1.25 -41.30
CA ILE A 813 5.61 -1.98 -40.99
C ILE A 813 6.51 -1.93 -42.22
N ASP A 814 7.40 -0.94 -42.28
CA ASP A 814 8.32 -0.70 -43.41
C ASP A 814 9.69 -1.33 -43.12
N GLY A 815 9.72 -2.66 -43.08
CA GLY A 815 10.94 -3.42 -42.84
C GLY A 815 10.73 -4.92 -42.70
N GLY A 816 11.83 -5.68 -42.74
CA GLY A 816 11.80 -7.09 -42.36
C GLY A 816 11.60 -7.24 -40.86
N ILE A 817 10.74 -8.15 -40.42
CA ILE A 817 10.50 -8.43 -38.99
C ILE A 817 11.45 -9.56 -38.58
N ASP A 818 12.08 -9.42 -37.42
CA ASP A 818 12.95 -10.45 -36.87
C ASP A 818 12.12 -11.54 -36.17
N VAL A 819 11.65 -12.50 -36.97
CA VAL A 819 10.90 -13.66 -36.48
C VAL A 819 11.92 -14.75 -36.11
N PRO A 820 12.05 -15.13 -34.82
CA PRO A 820 12.97 -16.19 -34.42
C PRO A 820 12.56 -17.55 -35.03
N ASP A 821 13.53 -18.42 -35.31
CA ASP A 821 13.26 -19.86 -35.38
C ASP A 821 13.04 -20.38 -33.95
N ALA A 822 12.27 -21.45 -33.78
CA ALA A 822 11.78 -21.98 -32.50
C ALA A 822 12.88 -22.40 -31.49
N SER A 823 14.16 -22.15 -31.77
CA SER A 823 15.33 -22.52 -30.98
C SER A 823 16.22 -21.33 -30.54
N HIS A 824 15.82 -20.06 -30.71
CA HIS A 824 16.57 -18.90 -30.21
C HIS A 824 15.64 -17.82 -29.65
N TYR A 825 15.61 -17.69 -28.32
CA TYR A 825 14.96 -16.56 -27.63
C TYR A 825 15.90 -15.98 -26.59
N PRO A 826 16.62 -14.88 -26.88
CA PRO A 826 17.07 -13.95 -25.87
C PRO A 826 16.17 -12.70 -25.81
N ARG A 827 15.92 -12.22 -24.59
CA ARG A 827 15.42 -10.85 -24.33
C ARG A 827 16.46 -9.85 -24.90
N ASN A 828 16.03 -9.16 -25.96
CA ASN A 828 16.10 -7.71 -26.17
C ASN A 828 17.39 -6.89 -26.36
N ASP A 829 18.54 -7.42 -26.80
CA ASP A 829 19.73 -6.54 -26.93
C ASP A 829 20.31 -6.39 -28.35
N GLU A 830 20.06 -7.31 -29.30
CA GLU A 830 20.59 -7.18 -30.67
C GLU A 830 19.66 -7.80 -31.72
N THR A 831 18.93 -7.01 -32.52
CA THR A 831 18.35 -7.54 -33.76
C THR A 831 19.45 -7.67 -34.83
N PRO A 832 19.72 -8.86 -35.38
CA PRO A 832 20.73 -9.00 -36.42
C PRO A 832 20.31 -8.25 -37.68
N LYS A 833 21.21 -7.43 -38.23
CA LYS A 833 21.18 -7.01 -39.66
C LYS A 833 19.96 -6.19 -40.09
N GLY A 834 19.48 -5.23 -39.30
CA GLY A 834 18.54 -4.21 -39.79
C GLY A 834 17.09 -4.65 -39.96
N LYS A 835 16.59 -5.47 -39.03
CA LYS A 835 15.18 -5.86 -38.95
C LYS A 835 14.48 -5.21 -37.76
N ILE A 836 13.14 -5.18 -37.79
CA ILE A 836 12.27 -4.66 -36.73
C ILE A 836 11.96 -5.78 -35.72
N SER A 837 12.10 -5.48 -34.43
CA SER A 837 11.68 -6.39 -33.35
C SER A 837 10.15 -6.51 -33.29
N PRO A 838 9.58 -7.71 -33.24
CA PRO A 838 8.13 -7.89 -33.07
C PRO A 838 7.63 -7.37 -31.71
N TYR A 839 8.49 -7.33 -30.67
CA TYR A 839 8.18 -6.70 -29.39
C TYR A 839 8.06 -5.18 -29.50
N ALA A 840 8.97 -4.53 -30.22
CA ALA A 840 8.89 -3.08 -30.46
C ALA A 840 7.63 -2.69 -31.25
N ILE A 841 7.18 -3.55 -32.18
CA ILE A 841 5.89 -3.38 -32.85
C ILE A 841 4.74 -3.50 -31.85
N ALA A 842 4.78 -4.48 -30.94
CA ALA A 842 3.76 -4.65 -29.91
C ALA A 842 3.67 -3.45 -28.94
N GLU A 843 4.81 -2.88 -28.53
CA GLU A 843 4.83 -1.64 -27.73
C GLU A 843 4.24 -0.46 -28.49
N SER A 844 4.52 -0.35 -29.79
CA SER A 844 3.91 0.69 -30.63
C SER A 844 2.38 0.54 -30.73
N TYR A 845 1.88 -0.71 -30.75
CA TYR A 845 0.45 -1.00 -30.78
C TYR A 845 -0.20 -0.67 -29.42
N TRP A 846 0.49 -1.00 -28.33
CA TRP A 846 0.07 -0.61 -26.99
C TRP A 846 0.00 0.91 -26.85
N PHE A 847 1.01 1.64 -27.31
CA PHE A 847 1.03 3.10 -27.34
C PHE A 847 -0.19 3.69 -28.06
N LEU A 848 -0.55 3.14 -29.23
CA LEU A 848 -1.76 3.56 -29.94
C LEU A 848 -3.02 3.28 -29.12
N HIS A 849 -3.11 2.12 -28.46
CA HIS A 849 -4.27 1.77 -27.65
C HIS A 849 -4.46 2.70 -26.44
N THR A 850 -3.37 3.06 -25.75
CA THR A 850 -3.41 3.94 -24.58
C THR A 850 -3.40 5.43 -24.93
N GLN A 851 -3.50 5.79 -26.20
CA GLN A 851 -3.40 7.17 -26.65
C GLN A 851 -4.64 7.99 -26.24
N HIS A 852 -4.42 9.21 -25.74
CA HIS A 852 -5.52 10.10 -25.36
C HIS A 852 -6.37 10.49 -26.58
N LYS A 853 -7.70 10.49 -26.41
CA LYS A 853 -8.68 10.75 -27.49
C LYS A 853 -8.56 12.11 -28.18
N SER A 854 -7.91 13.08 -27.55
CA SER A 854 -7.66 14.39 -28.17
C SER A 854 -6.59 14.36 -29.26
N ALA A 855 -5.88 13.25 -29.44
CA ALA A 855 -4.71 13.17 -30.31
C ALA A 855 -4.55 11.78 -30.99
N PHE A 856 -5.64 11.22 -31.51
CA PHE A 856 -5.59 9.94 -32.22
C PHE A 856 -4.65 9.97 -33.43
N THR A 857 -3.73 9.02 -33.45
CA THR A 857 -2.77 8.78 -34.51
C THR A 857 -3.38 7.86 -35.54
N GLN A 858 -3.66 8.40 -36.73
CA GLN A 858 -4.25 7.57 -37.79
C GLN A 858 -3.23 6.59 -38.39
N GLU A 859 -1.97 7.00 -38.59
CA GLU A 859 -0.91 6.10 -39.08
C GLU A 859 0.36 6.23 -38.25
N ILE A 860 1.00 5.10 -37.99
CA ILE A 860 2.35 5.02 -37.45
C ILE A 860 3.25 4.29 -38.45
N ASP A 861 4.46 4.79 -38.66
CA ASP A 861 5.45 4.21 -39.58
C ASP A 861 6.64 3.65 -38.80
N LEU A 862 6.81 2.33 -38.82
CA LEU A 862 7.83 1.59 -38.09
C LEU A 862 8.87 1.06 -39.07
N ARG A 863 10.13 1.49 -38.89
CA ARG A 863 11.27 1.21 -39.78
C ARG A 863 12.48 0.66 -39.01
N PRO A 864 13.36 -0.14 -39.62
CA PRO A 864 14.64 -0.47 -39.04
C PRO A 864 15.57 0.76 -38.98
N PHE A 865 16.36 0.87 -37.91
CA PHE A 865 17.28 1.99 -37.71
C PHE A 865 18.41 2.12 -38.75
N VAL A 866 18.64 1.10 -39.58
CA VAL A 866 19.72 1.07 -40.59
C VAL A 866 19.30 1.56 -41.98
N GLU A 867 18.04 1.98 -42.16
CA GLU A 867 17.55 2.49 -43.44
C GLU A 867 18.28 3.79 -43.81
N LYS A 868 18.73 3.91 -45.07
CA LYS A 868 19.41 5.12 -45.59
C LYS A 868 18.40 5.98 -46.33
N PHE A 869 18.32 7.26 -45.97
CA PHE A 869 17.46 8.28 -46.59
C PHE A 869 18.10 8.90 -47.83
#